data_AF-A0A843UCJ3-F1
#
_entry.id   AF-A0A843UCJ3-F1
#
_cell.length_a   1.000
_cell.length_b   1.000
_cell.length_c   1.000
_cell.angle_alpha   90.00
_cell.angle_beta   90.00
_cell.angle_gamma   90.00
#
_symmetry.space_group_name_H-M   'P 1'
#
loop_
_entity.id
_entity.type
_entity.pdbx_description
1 polymer ?
#
loop_
_entity_poly.entity_id
_entity_poly.type
_entity_poly.pdbx_seq_one_letter_code
_entity_poly.pdbx_strand_id
1 'polypeptide(L)'
;MYAQIRRDMLPPVERARPPPADAEVVRRSSWRVLRSRIGKPRRKVQEEQRIMLISQVGGFLACAPPVSVGAHVQRSALLGYKCAGVHGGGRPARPYRCRMETAAAAAATCADADGKLRANFLQVLRSRRTAEVNLLVEKVEPITDPMYQGSTGSREVMESCPKKDIKDFKERLIEEKLMLITEAGEQGRLPVLILSLKENKQEKRPAIVFLHSSYKTKEWVRPLLEAYASRGYITVAIDSRYHGERAKNVTTYRDELVSAWKNGDTMPFLFDTVWDLIKLGDYLTRREDIDPARIGITGESLGGMHAWLAAAVDTRYSVVVPIIGVQGFRWAIDNDKWQARVDSIKPLFEEACKDLAKNVIDKEVVEKVWDRIAPGLASEFDSPYTIPAIAPRPLLILNGAEDPRCPLAGLDNPVSRADKAYREACLSENFKFIAEPGIGHQMTSSMVKAARGRKRGIDRFCVWFSFPSDMSIETAATCVDADSMLGAAFLRALRSRRTAEVNLSVEKAKPVTDPMFQGPTCTREAMESCPKEDIKDFQERLIEENLMLLTETGEQGRLPVLILSLKESKQEKRPAIVFLHSSYKNKEWMRPFLEAYASRGYIAVAIDSRYHGERAQTVTTYRDALVSAWKNGDTMPFLFDTVWDLIKLGDYLTQRDDIDPARIGITGVSLGGMISWFAAAVDIRYSVVVPIIGAQGFRWAIDNDKWQARVGSIKPVFEEAREDLGKYAIDKEVVEKVWDRIAPGLASEFDSPYTIPVIAPRPLLILNGAEDPMCPLAGLDTPVSRAVKAYREAGLPENFKFIAEPGVRHRMTPSMVKAASDWFDRFLK
;
A
#
# COMPACT_ATOMS: atom_id res chain seq x y z
N MET A 1 71.07 -12.58 26.84
CA MET A 1 70.87 -13.62 27.87
C MET A 1 69.36 -13.80 28.02
N TYR A 2 68.63 -14.67 27.31
CA TYR A 2 68.86 -15.71 26.27
C TYR A 2 67.53 -15.85 25.46
N ALA A 3 67.32 -16.49 24.30
CA ALA A 3 68.14 -17.01 23.17
C ALA A 3 67.18 -17.70 22.15
N GLN A 4 67.49 -18.09 20.90
CA GLN A 4 68.50 -17.74 19.88
C GLN A 4 68.10 -18.39 18.52
N ILE A 5 68.65 -17.90 17.38
CA ILE A 5 68.97 -18.67 16.14
C ILE A 5 67.79 -19.35 15.40
N ARG A 6 67.34 -18.83 14.23
CA ARG A 6 67.87 -19.02 12.84
C ARG A 6 68.06 -20.47 12.37
N ARG A 7 67.48 -20.82 11.22
CA ARG A 7 68.24 -21.39 10.07
C ARG A 7 67.44 -21.48 8.77
N ASP A 8 68.00 -20.91 7.72
CA ASP A 8 67.71 -21.19 6.32
C ASP A 8 68.39 -22.51 5.88
N MET A 9 68.02 -23.06 4.72
CA MET A 9 68.99 -23.44 3.66
C MET A 9 68.31 -23.65 2.28
N LEU A 10 69.05 -23.25 1.24
CA LEU A 10 68.79 -23.30 -0.21
C LEU A 10 69.48 -24.57 -0.81
N PRO A 11 69.71 -24.83 -2.14
CA PRO A 11 69.85 -23.92 -3.31
C PRO A 11 69.39 -24.52 -4.70
N PRO A 12 69.91 -24.12 -5.89
CA PRO A 12 69.83 -22.82 -6.60
C PRO A 12 69.44 -22.95 -8.12
N VAL A 13 69.90 -21.98 -8.95
CA VAL A 13 69.97 -21.89 -10.45
C VAL A 13 68.85 -21.06 -11.12
N GLU A 14 69.11 -20.02 -11.95
CA GLU A 14 70.24 -19.06 -11.97
C GLU A 14 69.76 -17.66 -12.43
N ARG A 15 69.90 -17.23 -13.72
CA ARG A 15 69.69 -15.81 -14.11
C ARG A 15 69.23 -15.48 -15.56
N ALA A 16 68.66 -14.26 -15.67
CA ALA A 16 68.89 -13.20 -16.69
C ALA A 16 68.15 -13.14 -18.08
N ARG A 17 67.35 -12.06 -18.24
CA ARG A 17 67.41 -10.98 -19.29
C ARG A 17 67.16 -11.30 -20.80
N PRO A 18 66.80 -10.30 -21.67
CA PRO A 18 65.97 -9.10 -21.47
C PRO A 18 64.91 -8.89 -22.62
N PRO A 19 64.75 -7.79 -23.44
CA PRO A 19 63.49 -7.47 -24.19
C PRO A 19 63.75 -7.53 -25.75
N PRO A 20 63.14 -6.76 -26.70
CA PRO A 20 62.07 -5.72 -26.68
C PRO A 20 61.09 -5.67 -27.91
N ALA A 21 60.33 -4.56 -28.00
CA ALA A 21 59.95 -3.78 -29.20
C ALA A 21 58.99 -4.31 -30.30
N ASP A 22 57.91 -3.55 -30.49
CA ASP A 22 57.47 -2.86 -31.72
C ASP A 22 57.97 -3.31 -33.12
N ALA A 23 57.02 -3.70 -33.98
CA ALA A 23 56.86 -3.25 -35.38
C ALA A 23 55.41 -3.61 -35.83
N GLU A 24 54.53 -2.81 -36.47
CA GLU A 24 54.52 -1.55 -37.25
C GLU A 24 54.21 -1.77 -38.77
N VAL A 25 53.38 -0.86 -39.34
CA VAL A 25 53.13 -0.54 -40.77
C VAL A 25 52.34 -1.52 -41.69
N VAL A 26 51.59 -0.88 -42.61
CA VAL A 26 51.22 -1.26 -44.01
C VAL A 26 49.77 -1.70 -44.27
N ARG A 27 49.04 -1.24 -45.32
CA ARG A 27 48.92 0.06 -46.05
C ARG A 27 47.92 -0.11 -47.23
N ARG A 28 47.15 0.95 -47.58
CA ARG A 28 46.35 1.09 -48.84
C ARG A 28 45.17 0.06 -48.91
N SER A 29 44.12 0.14 -49.75
CA SER A 29 43.71 0.97 -50.92
C SER A 29 42.16 1.21 -50.84
N SER A 30 41.37 1.76 -51.80
CA SER A 30 41.58 2.28 -53.17
C SER A 30 40.42 3.21 -53.66
N TRP A 31 40.72 4.07 -54.63
CA TRP A 31 40.00 4.42 -55.89
C TRP A 31 38.72 3.63 -56.27
N ARG A 32 37.67 4.12 -56.98
CA ARG A 32 37.29 5.33 -57.78
C ARG A 32 35.76 5.55 -57.64
N VAL A 33 35.10 6.71 -57.77
CA VAL A 33 35.06 7.82 -58.76
C VAL A 33 34.43 7.48 -60.13
N LEU A 34 33.17 7.92 -60.37
CA LEU A 34 32.66 8.77 -61.49
C LEU A 34 31.16 9.09 -61.22
N ARG A 35 30.68 10.35 -61.24
CA ARG A 35 30.10 11.12 -62.38
C ARG A 35 28.86 10.45 -63.03
N SER A 36 27.73 11.13 -63.32
CA SER A 36 27.33 12.57 -63.24
C SER A 36 25.77 12.66 -63.17
N ARG A 37 24.97 13.72 -63.48
CA ARG A 37 25.14 14.96 -64.28
C ARG A 37 24.03 16.01 -63.98
N ILE A 38 24.42 17.30 -63.92
CA ILE A 38 23.72 18.56 -64.27
C ILE A 38 22.17 18.70 -64.07
N GLY A 39 21.75 19.76 -63.34
CA GLY A 39 20.37 20.29 -63.36
C GLY A 39 20.12 21.52 -62.47
N LYS A 40 20.10 22.74 -63.04
CA LYS A 40 19.85 24.07 -62.40
C LYS A 40 19.51 25.08 -63.52
N PRO A 41 18.95 26.29 -63.26
CA PRO A 41 18.34 26.87 -62.04
C PRO A 41 17.02 27.66 -62.36
N ARG A 42 16.65 28.65 -61.50
CA ARG A 42 15.75 29.84 -61.75
C ARG A 42 14.22 29.61 -61.72
N ARG A 43 13.34 30.60 -61.43
CA ARG A 43 13.38 31.85 -60.60
C ARG A 43 11.98 32.53 -60.65
N LYS A 44 11.58 33.31 -59.62
CA LYS A 44 10.46 34.31 -59.62
C LYS A 44 9.01 33.72 -59.77
N VAL A 45 7.90 34.44 -59.53
CA VAL A 45 7.44 35.48 -58.54
C VAL A 45 5.98 35.90 -58.94
N GLN A 46 5.14 36.40 -58.00
CA GLN A 46 3.81 37.05 -58.26
C GLN A 46 2.68 36.11 -58.80
N GLU A 47 1.35 36.37 -58.71
CA GLU A 47 0.49 37.30 -57.92
C GLU A 47 -1.01 36.86 -57.99
N GLU A 48 -1.94 37.71 -57.52
CA GLU A 48 -3.40 37.51 -57.34
C GLU A 48 -4.24 37.18 -58.61
N GLN A 49 -5.43 36.58 -58.41
CA GLN A 49 -6.78 37.19 -58.67
C GLN A 49 -7.89 36.14 -58.36
N ARG A 50 -8.89 36.41 -57.49
CA ARG A 50 -10.14 37.20 -57.62
C ARG A 50 -11.25 36.59 -58.50
N ILE A 51 -12.44 36.43 -57.90
CA ILE A 51 -13.77 36.77 -58.46
C ILE A 51 -14.76 36.98 -57.29
N MET A 52 -15.83 37.76 -57.50
CA MET A 52 -16.84 38.14 -56.49
C MET A 52 -18.17 37.39 -56.68
N LEU A 53 -19.03 37.36 -55.66
CA LEU A 53 -20.38 37.96 -55.78
C LEU A 53 -20.98 38.34 -54.40
N ILE A 54 -22.18 38.96 -54.39
CA ILE A 54 -22.72 39.76 -53.27
C ILE A 54 -24.21 39.45 -53.00
N SER A 55 -24.57 39.28 -51.72
CA SER A 55 -25.83 39.73 -51.08
C SER A 55 -25.59 39.70 -49.54
N GLN A 56 -25.80 40.74 -48.71
CA GLN A 56 -26.96 41.63 -48.46
C GLN A 56 -28.19 40.88 -47.89
N VAL A 57 -28.86 41.32 -46.81
CA VAL A 57 -28.56 42.38 -45.81
C VAL A 57 -29.40 42.18 -44.53
N GLY A 58 -28.96 42.72 -43.38
CA GLY A 58 -29.81 42.98 -42.19
C GLY A 58 -29.76 41.92 -41.06
N GLY A 59 -29.99 42.28 -39.78
CA GLY A 59 -30.14 43.64 -39.24
C GLY A 59 -30.56 43.74 -37.75
N PHE A 60 -29.57 43.99 -36.86
CA PHE A 60 -29.66 44.76 -35.60
C PHE A 60 -30.63 44.42 -34.43
N LEU A 61 -29.99 44.09 -33.29
CA LEU A 61 -30.21 44.58 -31.90
C LEU A 61 -31.50 44.28 -31.07
N ALA A 62 -31.29 43.44 -30.05
CA ALA A 62 -31.46 43.68 -28.60
C ALA A 62 -32.57 44.59 -28.01
N CYS A 63 -33.29 44.07 -27.01
CA CYS A 63 -33.25 44.55 -25.61
C CYS A 63 -34.00 43.59 -24.63
N ALA A 64 -33.94 43.87 -23.32
CA ALA A 64 -34.56 43.11 -22.21
C ALA A 64 -35.05 44.11 -21.12
N PRO A 65 -35.48 43.71 -19.90
CA PRO A 65 -36.37 42.63 -19.41
C PRO A 65 -37.65 43.32 -18.82
N PRO A 66 -38.26 43.06 -17.61
CA PRO A 66 -38.33 41.91 -16.67
C PRO A 66 -39.79 41.58 -16.19
N VAL A 67 -39.94 41.01 -14.97
CA VAL A 67 -41.15 40.90 -14.08
C VAL A 67 -42.02 39.62 -14.24
N SER A 68 -42.56 38.95 -13.20
CA SER A 68 -42.10 38.65 -11.81
C SER A 68 -43.03 37.59 -11.11
N VAL A 69 -42.59 37.03 -9.95
CA VAL A 69 -43.38 36.50 -8.79
C VAL A 69 -44.31 35.27 -8.96
N GLY A 70 -44.39 34.42 -7.91
CA GLY A 70 -45.51 33.49 -7.63
C GLY A 70 -45.21 31.99 -7.76
N ALA A 71 -44.44 31.33 -6.88
CA ALA A 71 -44.69 31.01 -5.46
C ALA A 71 -45.62 29.78 -5.20
N HIS A 72 -45.04 28.77 -4.52
CA HIS A 72 -45.57 27.58 -3.82
C HIS A 72 -47.09 27.28 -3.74
N VAL A 73 -47.42 25.98 -3.73
CA VAL A 73 -47.78 25.22 -2.50
C VAL A 73 -47.71 23.69 -2.72
N GLN A 74 -47.47 22.94 -1.64
CA GLN A 74 -47.37 21.47 -1.60
C GLN A 74 -48.76 20.80 -1.47
N ARG A 75 -48.89 19.52 -1.83
CA ARG A 75 -49.09 18.43 -0.85
C ARG A 75 -49.04 17.01 -1.44
N SER A 76 -48.89 16.05 -0.54
CA SER A 76 -48.57 14.64 -0.78
C SER A 76 -49.82 13.72 -0.68
N ALA A 77 -49.57 12.39 -0.72
CA ALA A 77 -50.44 11.26 -0.34
C ALA A 77 -51.21 10.57 -1.50
N LEU A 78 -51.45 9.25 -1.50
CA LEU A 78 -50.77 8.05 -0.90
C LEU A 78 -51.50 6.79 -1.45
N LEU A 79 -50.80 5.65 -1.50
CA LEU A 79 -51.34 4.26 -1.52
C LEU A 79 -52.26 3.81 -2.69
N GLY A 80 -52.05 2.56 -3.14
CA GLY A 80 -52.87 1.97 -4.22
C GLY A 80 -52.51 0.54 -4.65
N TYR A 81 -52.00 -0.32 -3.76
CA TYR A 81 -51.73 -1.73 -4.11
C TYR A 81 -53.02 -2.57 -4.14
N LYS A 82 -53.25 -3.28 -5.25
CA LYS A 82 -54.12 -4.46 -5.32
C LYS A 82 -53.51 -5.51 -6.24
N CYS A 83 -53.51 -6.76 -5.81
CA CYS A 83 -53.15 -7.92 -6.62
C CYS A 83 -54.39 -8.72 -7.00
N ALA A 84 -54.49 -9.10 -8.26
CA ALA A 84 -55.27 -10.22 -8.81
C ALA A 84 -54.51 -10.71 -10.06
N GLY A 85 -54.66 -11.96 -10.47
CA GLY A 85 -53.82 -12.54 -11.54
C GLY A 85 -54.50 -13.66 -12.32
N VAL A 86 -53.70 -14.66 -12.70
CA VAL A 86 -54.03 -15.92 -13.43
C VAL A 86 -53.71 -15.91 -14.93
N HIS A 87 -52.82 -16.86 -15.28
CA HIS A 87 -52.45 -17.50 -16.56
C HIS A 87 -52.52 -16.77 -17.92
N GLY A 88 -51.39 -16.84 -18.65
CA GLY A 88 -51.26 -16.66 -20.09
C GLY A 88 -49.80 -16.89 -20.51
N GLY A 89 -49.54 -17.73 -21.52
CA GLY A 89 -48.17 -18.12 -21.91
C GLY A 89 -47.53 -17.15 -22.91
N GLY A 90 -46.25 -16.78 -22.69
CA GLY A 90 -45.45 -16.03 -23.65
C GLY A 90 -44.26 -15.30 -23.01
N ARG A 91 -43.02 -15.70 -23.34
CA ARG A 91 -41.80 -14.98 -22.91
C ARG A 91 -41.42 -13.89 -23.93
N PRO A 92 -41.28 -12.64 -23.50
CA PRO A 92 -40.26 -11.73 -24.00
C PRO A 92 -39.19 -11.47 -22.93
N ALA A 93 -37.94 -11.23 -23.35
CA ALA A 93 -36.84 -10.91 -22.44
C ALA A 93 -37.00 -9.51 -21.81
N ARG A 94 -36.54 -9.34 -20.57
CA ARG A 94 -36.39 -8.04 -19.89
C ARG A 94 -35.02 -7.93 -19.19
N PRO A 95 -34.50 -6.71 -18.95
CA PRO A 95 -33.06 -6.47 -18.99
C PRO A 95 -32.31 -6.66 -17.66
N TYR A 96 -31.02 -7.01 -17.78
CA TYR A 96 -30.06 -7.27 -16.70
C TYR A 96 -29.70 -6.07 -15.79
N ARG A 97 -30.31 -4.89 -15.98
CA ARG A 97 -29.80 -3.62 -15.42
C ARG A 97 -29.98 -3.48 -13.89
N CYS A 98 -31.06 -4.04 -13.35
CA CYS A 98 -31.45 -3.85 -11.93
C CYS A 98 -30.65 -4.68 -10.90
N ARG A 99 -29.56 -5.35 -11.32
CA ARG A 99 -28.74 -6.21 -10.43
C ARG A 99 -27.33 -5.68 -10.17
N MET A 100 -26.84 -4.75 -10.98
CA MET A 100 -25.49 -4.17 -10.84
C MET A 100 -25.45 -3.06 -9.79
N GLU A 101 -26.45 -2.18 -9.77
CA GLU A 101 -26.54 -1.05 -8.82
C GLU A 101 -26.64 -1.57 -7.36
N THR A 102 -27.36 -2.66 -7.14
CA THR A 102 -27.46 -3.35 -5.84
C THR A 102 -26.17 -4.05 -5.41
N ALA A 103 -25.32 -4.46 -6.35
CA ALA A 103 -24.05 -5.14 -6.05
C ALA A 103 -22.92 -4.13 -5.78
N ALA A 104 -22.87 -3.03 -6.54
CA ALA A 104 -21.90 -1.95 -6.33
C ALA A 104 -22.08 -1.27 -4.96
N ALA A 105 -23.33 -0.97 -4.59
CA ALA A 105 -23.64 -0.41 -3.27
C ALA A 105 -23.25 -1.37 -2.13
N ALA A 106 -23.48 -2.68 -2.31
CA ALA A 106 -23.10 -3.67 -1.30
C ALA A 106 -21.57 -3.80 -1.16
N ALA A 107 -20.83 -3.86 -2.27
CA ALA A 107 -19.36 -3.92 -2.27
C ALA A 107 -18.72 -2.70 -1.58
N ALA A 108 -19.23 -1.50 -1.85
CA ALA A 108 -18.74 -0.27 -1.21
C ALA A 108 -18.98 -0.27 0.31
N THR A 109 -20.14 -0.74 0.77
CA THR A 109 -20.40 -0.90 2.23
C THR A 109 -19.54 -1.98 2.90
N CYS A 110 -19.01 -2.95 2.14
CA CYS A 110 -18.04 -3.91 2.66
C CYS A 110 -16.64 -3.28 2.83
N ALA A 111 -16.17 -2.50 1.87
CA ALA A 111 -14.82 -1.92 1.90
C ALA A 111 -14.58 -0.97 3.10
N ASP A 112 -15.53 -0.08 3.39
CA ASP A 112 -15.47 0.82 4.57
C ASP A 112 -15.51 0.02 5.90
N ALA A 113 -16.38 -0.98 5.98
CA ALA A 113 -16.48 -1.86 7.13
C ALA A 113 -15.19 -2.67 7.36
N ASP A 114 -14.56 -3.19 6.31
CA ASP A 114 -13.30 -3.94 6.38
C ASP A 114 -12.12 -3.03 6.77
N GLY A 115 -12.07 -1.79 6.28
CA GLY A 115 -11.09 -0.79 6.70
C GLY A 115 -11.20 -0.48 8.20
N LYS A 116 -12.42 -0.23 8.67
CA LYS A 116 -12.73 0.01 10.08
C LYS A 116 -12.43 -1.20 10.98
N LEU A 117 -12.77 -2.40 10.52
CA LEU A 117 -12.48 -3.67 11.19
C LEU A 117 -10.98 -3.83 11.47
N ARG A 118 -10.13 -3.59 10.45
CA ARG A 118 -8.66 -3.65 10.59
C ARG A 118 -8.14 -2.58 11.55
N ALA A 119 -8.67 -1.36 11.49
CA ALA A 119 -8.30 -0.28 12.41
C ALA A 119 -8.63 -0.61 13.87
N ASN A 120 -9.84 -1.11 14.15
CA ASN A 120 -10.27 -1.55 15.49
C ASN A 120 -9.39 -2.69 16.01
N PHE A 121 -9.07 -3.69 15.17
CA PHE A 121 -8.20 -4.79 15.56
C PHE A 121 -6.78 -4.30 15.91
N LEU A 122 -6.20 -3.41 15.08
CA LEU A 122 -4.91 -2.80 15.35
C LEU A 122 -4.92 -1.93 16.62
N GLN A 123 -6.03 -1.29 16.97
CA GLN A 123 -6.18 -0.57 18.24
C GLN A 123 -6.19 -1.53 19.43
N VAL A 124 -6.89 -2.67 19.33
CA VAL A 124 -6.92 -3.72 20.38
C VAL A 124 -5.56 -4.42 20.52
N LEU A 125 -4.77 -4.55 19.46
CA LEU A 125 -3.37 -4.98 19.55
C LEU A 125 -2.48 -3.91 20.20
N ARG A 126 -2.69 -2.62 19.92
CA ARG A 126 -1.86 -1.53 20.46
C ARG A 126 -2.16 -1.19 21.92
N SER A 127 -3.37 -1.46 22.43
CA SER A 127 -3.80 -1.00 23.77
C SER A 127 -2.93 -1.49 24.95
N ARG A 128 -2.21 -2.61 24.81
CA ARG A 128 -1.25 -3.12 25.80
C ARG A 128 0.19 -2.60 25.63
N ARG A 129 0.49 -1.96 24.50
CA ARG A 129 1.86 -1.74 24.00
C ARG A 129 2.26 -0.28 24.26
N THR A 130 2.86 -0.04 25.42
CA THR A 130 3.23 1.31 25.91
C THR A 130 4.38 1.97 25.14
N ALA A 131 5.15 1.21 24.37
CA ALA A 131 6.13 1.70 23.41
C ALA A 131 6.22 0.74 22.21
N GLU A 132 6.38 1.28 21.00
CA GLU A 132 6.70 0.47 19.83
C GLU A 132 8.21 0.17 19.80
N VAL A 133 8.56 -1.12 19.64
CA VAL A 133 9.95 -1.58 19.61
C VAL A 133 10.40 -1.73 18.17
N ASN A 134 11.59 -1.20 17.86
CA ASN A 134 12.23 -1.41 16.56
C ASN A 134 12.45 -2.91 16.32
N LEU A 135 12.07 -3.40 15.14
CA LEU A 135 12.18 -4.82 14.79
C LEU A 135 13.65 -5.24 14.65
N LEU A 136 14.21 -5.79 15.73
CA LEU A 136 15.56 -6.36 15.75
C LEU A 136 15.54 -7.82 15.30
N VAL A 137 16.66 -8.26 14.71
CA VAL A 137 16.85 -9.62 14.20
C VAL A 137 18.14 -10.20 14.79
N GLU A 138 17.99 -11.12 15.75
CA GLU A 138 19.09 -11.89 16.31
C GLU A 138 19.21 -13.24 15.56
N LYS A 139 20.43 -13.71 15.27
CA LYS A 139 20.65 -15.09 14.81
C LYS A 139 20.86 -16.00 16.02
N VAL A 140 20.25 -17.18 16.01
CA VAL A 140 20.32 -18.14 17.13
C VAL A 140 20.66 -19.55 16.64
N GLU A 141 21.26 -20.35 17.50
CA GLU A 141 21.69 -21.71 17.17
C GLU A 141 20.53 -22.72 17.11
N PRO A 142 20.64 -23.82 16.33
CA PRO A 142 19.61 -24.85 16.28
C PRO A 142 19.44 -25.61 17.61
N ILE A 143 18.36 -25.29 18.35
CA ILE A 143 17.92 -26.11 19.49
C ILE A 143 17.66 -27.56 19.05
N THR A 144 18.23 -28.47 19.83
CA THR A 144 18.21 -29.93 19.63
C THR A 144 16.98 -30.63 20.22
N ASP A 145 16.42 -30.09 21.31
CA ASP A 145 15.23 -30.64 21.99
C ASP A 145 14.12 -29.58 22.15
N PRO A 146 13.13 -29.53 21.25
CA PRO A 146 12.04 -28.53 21.29
C PRO A 146 10.98 -28.86 22.34
N MET A 147 10.55 -27.87 23.13
CA MET A 147 9.56 -28.09 24.20
C MET A 147 8.12 -28.26 23.67
N TYR A 148 7.64 -29.51 23.61
CA TYR A 148 6.23 -29.82 23.35
C TYR A 148 5.43 -29.87 24.66
N GLN A 149 4.29 -29.18 24.70
CA GLN A 149 3.47 -28.98 25.93
C GLN A 149 2.34 -30.02 26.07
N GLY A 150 2.59 -31.25 25.62
CA GLY A 150 1.59 -32.31 25.52
C GLY A 150 2.09 -33.47 24.66
N SER A 151 1.25 -34.47 24.40
CA SER A 151 1.67 -35.65 23.66
C SER A 151 2.07 -35.34 22.22
N THR A 152 3.23 -35.85 21.82
CA THR A 152 3.71 -35.90 20.44
C THR A 152 3.04 -37.09 19.73
N GLY A 153 1.86 -36.85 19.14
CA GLY A 153 1.19 -37.81 18.25
C GLY A 153 1.99 -38.07 16.96
N SER A 154 1.37 -38.71 15.98
CA SER A 154 2.05 -38.95 14.69
C SER A 154 2.21 -37.67 13.85
N ARG A 155 3.27 -37.63 13.04
CA ARG A 155 3.51 -36.64 11.98
C ARG A 155 3.23 -37.17 10.58
N GLU A 156 2.80 -38.43 10.44
CA GLU A 156 2.55 -39.11 9.15
C GLU A 156 1.70 -38.29 8.18
N VAL A 157 0.69 -37.55 8.67
CA VAL A 157 -0.15 -36.68 7.84
C VAL A 157 0.67 -35.55 7.20
N MET A 158 1.56 -34.90 7.95
CA MET A 158 2.44 -33.85 7.41
C MET A 158 3.51 -34.45 6.49
N GLU A 159 4.01 -35.63 6.82
CA GLU A 159 5.00 -36.38 6.01
C GLU A 159 4.40 -36.93 4.71
N SER A 160 3.07 -37.17 4.69
CA SER A 160 2.31 -37.52 3.48
C SER A 160 2.20 -36.38 2.46
N CYS A 161 2.65 -35.17 2.80
CA CYS A 161 2.91 -34.11 1.84
C CYS A 161 4.05 -34.56 0.92
N PRO A 162 3.80 -34.90 -0.36
CA PRO A 162 4.85 -35.49 -1.19
C PRO A 162 6.01 -34.51 -1.34
N LYS A 163 7.26 -34.93 -1.24
CA LYS A 163 8.42 -34.06 -1.53
C LYS A 163 8.74 -34.11 -3.03
N LYS A 164 9.43 -33.11 -3.58
CA LYS A 164 10.06 -33.24 -4.91
C LYS A 164 11.32 -34.07 -4.72
N ASP A 165 11.53 -35.06 -5.57
CA ASP A 165 12.79 -35.80 -5.58
C ASP A 165 13.94 -34.87 -6.00
N ILE A 166 14.95 -34.77 -5.14
CA ILE A 166 16.11 -33.89 -5.27
C ILE A 166 17.31 -34.67 -4.71
N LYS A 167 18.29 -34.92 -5.59
CA LYS A 167 19.58 -35.48 -5.19
C LYS A 167 20.22 -34.58 -4.12
N ASP A 168 20.72 -35.21 -3.06
CA ASP A 168 21.44 -34.58 -1.95
C ASP A 168 20.58 -33.53 -1.19
N PHE A 169 19.25 -33.70 -1.16
CA PHE A 169 18.29 -32.73 -0.58
C PHE A 169 18.67 -32.20 0.80
N LYS A 170 19.13 -33.06 1.72
CA LYS A 170 19.49 -32.67 3.09
C LYS A 170 20.77 -31.81 3.15
N GLU A 171 21.75 -32.07 2.29
CA GLU A 171 22.98 -31.26 2.15
C GLU A 171 22.72 -29.92 1.48
N ARG A 172 21.66 -29.85 0.66
CA ARG A 172 21.21 -28.65 -0.05
C ARG A 172 20.18 -27.82 0.72
N LEU A 173 19.70 -28.29 1.87
CA LEU A 173 18.72 -27.58 2.69
C LEU A 173 19.43 -26.56 3.58
N ILE A 174 19.14 -25.28 3.39
CA ILE A 174 19.58 -24.20 4.27
C ILE A 174 18.54 -24.07 5.37
N GLU A 175 19.00 -24.18 6.61
CA GLU A 175 18.23 -23.84 7.82
C GLU A 175 18.78 -22.54 8.42
N GLU A 176 17.89 -21.59 8.67
CA GLU A 176 18.17 -20.40 9.46
C GLU A 176 17.23 -20.40 10.68
N LYS A 177 17.78 -20.20 11.89
CA LYS A 177 16.97 -19.86 13.07
C LYS A 177 17.26 -18.43 13.49
N LEU A 178 16.20 -17.68 13.76
CA LEU A 178 16.23 -16.26 14.09
C LEU A 178 15.33 -15.98 15.30
N MET A 179 15.69 -14.96 16.06
CA MET A 179 14.83 -14.33 17.06
C MET A 179 14.48 -12.92 16.57
N LEU A 180 13.20 -12.67 16.29
CA LEU A 180 12.68 -11.34 15.97
C LEU A 180 12.18 -10.67 17.25
N ILE A 181 12.56 -9.41 17.49
CA ILE A 181 12.07 -8.66 18.66
C ILE A 181 10.84 -7.86 18.22
N THR A 182 9.65 -8.35 18.58
CA THR A 182 8.36 -7.81 18.14
C THR A 182 7.74 -6.82 19.14
N GLU A 183 8.16 -6.90 20.41
CA GLU A 183 7.88 -5.95 21.49
C GLU A 183 8.81 -6.22 22.70
N ALA A 184 8.57 -5.54 23.83
CA ALA A 184 9.33 -5.73 25.06
C ALA A 184 8.90 -7.00 25.86
N GLY A 185 9.83 -7.52 26.66
CA GLY A 185 9.61 -8.71 27.51
C GLY A 185 9.87 -10.04 26.80
N GLU A 186 9.88 -11.14 27.57
CA GLU A 186 10.26 -12.48 27.08
C GLU A 186 9.38 -12.95 25.90
N GLN A 187 8.06 -12.78 26.00
CA GLN A 187 7.13 -13.15 24.94
C GLN A 187 7.29 -12.28 23.68
N GLY A 188 7.85 -11.07 23.78
CA GLY A 188 8.18 -10.23 22.64
C GLY A 188 9.37 -10.73 21.79
N ARG A 189 10.09 -11.75 22.27
CA ARG A 189 11.13 -12.46 21.50
C ARG A 189 10.46 -13.59 20.72
N LEU A 190 10.41 -13.46 19.39
CA LEU A 190 9.72 -14.36 18.46
C LEU A 190 10.69 -15.35 17.80
N PRO A 191 10.63 -16.66 18.13
CA PRO A 191 11.46 -17.68 17.50
C PRO A 191 10.95 -18.00 16.10
N VAL A 192 11.83 -17.91 15.10
CA VAL A 192 11.53 -18.16 13.69
C VAL A 192 12.47 -19.24 13.15
N LEU A 193 11.89 -20.27 12.53
CA LEU A 193 12.59 -21.31 11.77
C LEU A 193 12.33 -21.07 10.27
N ILE A 194 13.38 -20.94 9.48
CA ILE A 194 13.31 -20.75 8.03
C ILE A 194 14.07 -21.87 7.33
N LEU A 195 13.40 -22.62 6.45
CA LEU A 195 14.02 -23.61 5.57
C LEU A 195 13.89 -23.17 4.10
N SER A 196 14.99 -23.20 3.36
CA SER A 196 15.01 -22.99 1.91
C SER A 196 16.08 -23.85 1.23
N LEU A 197 16.06 -23.98 -0.10
CA LEU A 197 17.12 -24.68 -0.83
C LEU A 197 18.29 -23.77 -1.21
N LYS A 198 19.49 -24.33 -1.19
CA LYS A 198 20.70 -23.77 -1.79
C LYS A 198 20.63 -23.90 -3.31
N GLU A 199 20.53 -22.76 -4.00
CA GLU A 199 20.43 -22.65 -5.46
C GLU A 199 21.28 -21.47 -5.96
N ASN A 200 21.83 -21.58 -7.18
CA ASN A 200 22.79 -20.63 -7.74
C ASN A 200 22.11 -19.44 -8.45
N LYS A 201 20.90 -19.03 -8.03
CA LYS A 201 20.08 -17.99 -8.66
C LYS A 201 19.77 -16.86 -7.70
N GLN A 202 19.92 -15.61 -8.16
CA GLN A 202 19.54 -14.38 -7.46
C GLN A 202 18.04 -14.03 -7.67
N GLU A 203 17.16 -15.03 -7.77
CA GLU A 203 15.75 -14.85 -8.12
C GLU A 203 14.88 -14.84 -6.85
N LYS A 204 13.99 -13.85 -6.71
CA LYS A 204 13.08 -13.72 -5.55
C LYS A 204 12.05 -14.86 -5.53
N ARG A 205 11.99 -15.57 -4.39
CA ARG A 205 11.20 -16.80 -4.21
C ARG A 205 9.89 -16.52 -3.46
N PRO A 206 8.81 -17.27 -3.73
CA PRO A 206 7.60 -17.20 -2.93
C PRO A 206 7.87 -17.74 -1.52
N ALA A 207 7.26 -17.13 -0.51
CA ALA A 207 7.38 -17.54 0.88
C ALA A 207 6.07 -18.15 1.39
N ILE A 208 6.13 -19.12 2.31
CA ILE A 208 4.95 -19.64 3.02
C ILE A 208 5.24 -19.75 4.52
N VAL A 209 4.39 -19.11 5.32
CA VAL A 209 4.37 -19.20 6.78
C VAL A 209 3.46 -20.36 7.21
N PHE A 210 3.99 -21.29 8.02
CA PHE A 210 3.30 -22.44 8.60
C PHE A 210 3.17 -22.27 10.11
N LEU A 211 1.94 -22.36 10.62
CA LEU A 211 1.62 -22.20 12.03
C LEU A 211 1.15 -23.51 12.66
N HIS A 212 1.63 -23.79 13.87
CA HIS A 212 1.41 -25.05 14.56
C HIS A 212 0.13 -25.04 15.42
N SER A 213 -0.43 -26.22 15.68
CA SER A 213 -1.52 -26.40 16.66
C SER A 213 -1.09 -26.07 18.09
N SER A 214 -2.08 -25.88 18.98
CA SER A 214 -1.84 -25.74 20.42
C SER A 214 -0.96 -26.88 20.95
N TYR A 215 -0.12 -26.57 21.92
CA TYR A 215 0.81 -27.48 22.60
C TYR A 215 1.96 -28.04 21.71
N LYS A 216 2.14 -27.51 20.49
CA LYS A 216 3.22 -27.85 19.54
C LYS A 216 4.25 -26.70 19.42
N THR A 217 5.23 -26.85 18.51
CA THR A 217 6.27 -25.86 18.20
C THR A 217 6.44 -25.69 16.68
N LYS A 218 7.22 -24.71 16.22
CA LYS A 218 7.66 -24.55 14.82
C LYS A 218 8.38 -25.78 14.25
N GLU A 219 9.13 -26.54 15.06
CA GLU A 219 9.74 -27.80 14.64
C GLU A 219 8.71 -28.91 14.36
N TRP A 220 7.47 -28.79 14.85
CA TRP A 220 6.39 -29.75 14.55
C TRP A 220 6.09 -29.80 13.05
N VAL A 221 5.94 -28.63 12.42
CA VAL A 221 5.56 -28.48 11.00
C VAL A 221 6.73 -28.71 10.02
N ARG A 222 7.92 -29.07 10.50
CA ARG A 222 9.12 -29.34 9.67
C ARG A 222 8.88 -30.25 8.45
N PRO A 223 8.05 -31.32 8.48
CA PRO A 223 7.82 -32.13 7.29
C PRO A 223 7.14 -31.35 6.15
N LEU A 224 6.26 -30.38 6.48
CA LEU A 224 5.66 -29.47 5.52
C LEU A 224 6.69 -28.45 5.01
N LEU A 225 7.49 -27.87 5.91
CA LEU A 225 8.58 -26.95 5.54
C LEU A 225 9.51 -27.60 4.50
N GLU A 226 10.02 -28.81 4.77
CA GLU A 226 10.83 -29.56 3.81
C GLU A 226 10.10 -29.86 2.50
N ALA A 227 8.81 -30.22 2.55
CA ALA A 227 8.03 -30.53 1.36
C ALA A 227 7.81 -29.31 0.46
N TYR A 228 7.64 -28.11 1.01
CA TYR A 228 7.53 -26.88 0.21
C TYR A 228 8.92 -26.31 -0.16
N ALA A 229 9.94 -26.41 0.70
CA ALA A 229 11.32 -26.08 0.35
C ALA A 229 11.81 -26.90 -0.86
N SER A 230 11.47 -28.19 -0.93
CA SER A 230 11.74 -29.05 -2.12
C SER A 230 11.11 -28.55 -3.43
N ARG A 231 10.19 -27.57 -3.38
CA ARG A 231 9.52 -26.97 -4.54
C ARG A 231 9.98 -25.54 -4.86
N GLY A 232 11.00 -25.03 -4.17
CA GLY A 232 11.55 -23.69 -4.40
C GLY A 232 10.86 -22.56 -3.63
N TYR A 233 10.00 -22.88 -2.66
CA TYR A 233 9.49 -21.89 -1.70
C TYR A 233 10.51 -21.65 -0.59
N ILE A 234 10.53 -20.44 -0.05
CA ILE A 234 11.09 -20.19 1.28
C ILE A 234 10.01 -20.53 2.29
N THR A 235 10.32 -21.38 3.26
CA THR A 235 9.32 -21.89 4.20
C THR A 235 9.66 -21.44 5.61
N VAL A 236 8.67 -20.91 6.31
CA VAL A 236 8.83 -20.21 7.58
C VAL A 236 7.89 -20.82 8.60
N ALA A 237 8.32 -21.01 9.83
CA ALA A 237 7.46 -21.33 10.96
C ALA A 237 7.89 -20.55 12.19
N ILE A 238 6.93 -20.23 13.06
CA ILE A 238 7.17 -19.50 14.31
C ILE A 238 6.65 -20.28 15.51
N ASP A 239 7.27 -20.08 16.67
CA ASP A 239 6.65 -20.47 17.93
C ASP A 239 5.62 -19.43 18.35
N SER A 240 4.37 -19.86 18.45
CA SER A 240 3.27 -19.05 18.98
C SER A 240 3.56 -18.63 20.42
N ARG A 241 2.87 -17.59 20.90
CA ARG A 241 3.00 -17.14 22.29
C ARG A 241 2.85 -18.29 23.28
N TYR A 242 3.70 -18.32 24.29
CA TYR A 242 3.77 -19.33 25.36
C TYR A 242 4.05 -20.77 24.91
N HIS A 243 4.48 -21.00 23.67
CA HIS A 243 4.82 -22.32 23.11
C HIS A 243 6.32 -22.43 22.73
N GLY A 244 6.85 -23.65 22.62
CA GLY A 244 8.21 -23.89 22.13
C GLY A 244 9.26 -23.13 22.94
N GLU A 245 10.10 -22.32 22.29
CA GLU A 245 11.15 -21.53 22.96
C GLU A 245 10.59 -20.39 23.83
N ARG A 246 9.29 -20.08 23.71
CA ARG A 246 8.55 -19.12 24.55
C ARG A 246 7.84 -19.80 25.74
N ALA A 247 7.95 -21.12 25.89
CA ALA A 247 7.43 -21.86 27.04
C ALA A 247 8.51 -22.01 28.12
N LYS A 248 8.12 -21.90 29.39
CA LYS A 248 9.01 -22.14 30.55
C LYS A 248 8.92 -23.58 31.05
N ASN A 249 7.80 -24.24 30.78
CA ASN A 249 7.51 -25.62 31.15
C ASN A 249 6.35 -26.18 30.30
N VAL A 250 6.05 -27.47 30.49
CA VAL A 250 4.98 -28.18 29.75
C VAL A 250 3.56 -27.67 30.01
N THR A 251 3.34 -26.81 31.00
CA THR A 251 2.01 -26.24 31.32
C THR A 251 1.88 -24.75 30.97
N THR A 252 2.94 -24.07 30.52
CA THR A 252 2.99 -22.59 30.41
C THR A 252 1.80 -22.01 29.63
N TYR A 253 1.46 -22.51 28.45
CA TYR A 253 0.30 -22.00 27.69
C TYR A 253 -1.04 -22.10 28.43
N ARG A 254 -1.24 -23.14 29.26
CA ARG A 254 -2.45 -23.30 30.09
C ARG A 254 -2.42 -22.36 31.29
N ASP A 255 -1.27 -22.26 31.96
CA ASP A 255 -1.14 -21.49 33.20
C ASP A 255 -1.22 -19.98 32.92
N GLU A 256 -0.66 -19.54 31.79
CA GLU A 256 -0.74 -18.15 31.30
C GLU A 256 -2.13 -17.80 30.78
N LEU A 257 -2.90 -18.75 30.19
CA LEU A 257 -4.34 -18.55 29.92
C LEU A 257 -5.12 -18.23 31.21
N VAL A 258 -4.83 -18.95 32.30
CA VAL A 258 -5.45 -18.69 33.61
C VAL A 258 -4.99 -17.34 34.19
N SER A 259 -3.74 -16.95 33.98
CA SER A 259 -3.22 -15.61 34.34
C SER A 259 -3.95 -14.50 33.58
N ALA A 260 -4.14 -14.65 32.27
CA ALA A 260 -4.85 -13.69 31.41
C ALA A 260 -6.27 -13.41 31.91
N TRP A 261 -6.99 -14.44 32.35
CA TRP A 261 -8.29 -14.29 32.98
C TRP A 261 -8.20 -13.49 34.29
N LYS A 262 -7.42 -13.98 35.27
CA LYS A 262 -7.36 -13.40 36.62
C LYS A 262 -6.81 -11.98 36.62
N ASN A 263 -5.61 -11.81 36.08
CA ASN A 263 -4.84 -10.59 36.19
C ASN A 263 -5.16 -9.63 35.04
N GLY A 264 -5.35 -10.14 33.82
CA GLY A 264 -5.42 -9.31 32.61
C GLY A 264 -4.05 -8.75 32.18
N ASP A 265 -2.98 -9.28 32.76
CA ASP A 265 -1.56 -8.95 32.50
C ASP A 265 -1.11 -9.24 31.06
N THR A 266 -1.75 -10.21 30.43
CA THR A 266 -1.30 -10.86 29.20
C THR A 266 -2.24 -10.58 28.01
N MET A 267 -2.92 -9.43 28.05
CA MET A 267 -4.05 -9.08 27.19
C MET A 267 -3.73 -8.22 25.96
N PRO A 268 -4.27 -8.49 24.75
CA PRO A 268 -5.16 -9.61 24.38
C PRO A 268 -4.41 -10.91 24.05
N PHE A 269 -4.69 -11.97 24.82
CA PHE A 269 -3.89 -13.19 24.86
C PHE A 269 -3.84 -13.93 23.51
N LEU A 270 -5.00 -14.23 22.91
CA LEU A 270 -5.05 -14.98 21.64
C LEU A 270 -4.56 -14.16 20.44
N PHE A 271 -4.53 -12.83 20.54
CA PHE A 271 -4.18 -11.94 19.44
C PHE A 271 -2.71 -11.51 19.42
N ASP A 272 -1.93 -11.74 20.47
CA ASP A 272 -0.50 -11.42 20.46
C ASP A 272 0.29 -12.11 19.33
N THR A 273 -0.05 -13.37 18.98
CA THR A 273 0.57 -14.05 17.83
C THR A 273 0.18 -13.36 16.50
N VAL A 274 -0.94 -12.62 16.44
CA VAL A 274 -1.29 -11.79 15.27
C VAL A 274 -0.36 -10.58 15.16
N TRP A 275 0.02 -9.96 16.29
CA TRP A 275 1.05 -8.92 16.31
C TRP A 275 2.43 -9.46 15.88
N ASP A 276 2.81 -10.65 16.36
CA ASP A 276 4.02 -11.35 15.90
C ASP A 276 4.00 -11.58 14.39
N LEU A 277 2.85 -11.92 13.82
CA LEU A 277 2.69 -12.16 12.38
C LEU A 277 2.78 -10.87 11.56
N ILE A 278 2.25 -9.74 12.05
CA ILE A 278 2.46 -8.42 11.42
C ILE A 278 3.96 -8.07 11.39
N LYS A 279 4.68 -8.29 12.50
CA LYS A 279 6.13 -8.04 12.58
C LYS A 279 6.98 -9.06 11.80
N LEU A 280 6.52 -10.31 11.67
CA LEU A 280 7.08 -11.28 10.73
C LEU A 280 6.86 -10.83 9.28
N GLY A 281 5.69 -10.27 8.96
CA GLY A 281 5.37 -9.66 7.67
C GLY A 281 6.32 -8.52 7.33
N ASP A 282 6.69 -7.68 8.30
CA ASP A 282 7.72 -6.64 8.14
C ASP A 282 9.07 -7.26 7.75
N TYR A 283 9.54 -8.26 8.49
CA TYR A 283 10.80 -8.96 8.21
C TYR A 283 10.82 -9.66 6.84
N LEU A 284 9.79 -10.46 6.53
CA LEU A 284 9.72 -11.22 5.27
C LEU A 284 9.59 -10.30 4.04
N THR A 285 8.91 -9.16 4.17
CA THR A 285 8.84 -8.12 3.11
C THR A 285 10.21 -7.51 2.78
N ARG A 286 11.16 -7.53 3.74
CA ARG A 286 12.49 -6.92 3.64
C ARG A 286 13.58 -7.89 3.17
N ARG A 287 13.35 -9.21 3.20
CA ARG A 287 14.33 -10.20 2.75
C ARG A 287 14.60 -10.09 1.24
N GLU A 288 15.87 -10.05 0.87
CA GLU A 288 16.30 -9.96 -0.53
C GLU A 288 15.88 -11.18 -1.36
N ASP A 289 15.85 -12.38 -0.76
CA ASP A 289 15.50 -13.64 -1.42
C ASP A 289 13.99 -13.94 -1.46
N ILE A 290 13.15 -13.13 -0.79
CA ILE A 290 11.69 -13.25 -0.80
C ILE A 290 11.06 -12.28 -1.81
N ASP A 291 10.02 -12.74 -2.49
CA ASP A 291 9.08 -11.90 -3.21
C ASP A 291 7.96 -11.40 -2.28
N PRO A 292 7.86 -10.09 -2.00
CA PRO A 292 6.89 -9.53 -1.06
C PRO A 292 5.43 -9.61 -1.56
N ALA A 293 5.20 -9.89 -2.85
CA ALA A 293 3.86 -10.11 -3.40
C ALA A 293 3.45 -11.60 -3.45
N ARG A 294 4.28 -12.49 -2.90
CA ARG A 294 4.06 -13.96 -2.90
C ARG A 294 4.33 -14.58 -1.53
N ILE A 295 3.81 -13.96 -0.47
CA ILE A 295 3.85 -14.47 0.90
C ILE A 295 2.51 -15.14 1.23
N GLY A 296 2.49 -16.47 1.36
CA GLY A 296 1.33 -17.24 1.81
C GLY A 296 1.35 -17.53 3.32
N ILE A 297 0.19 -17.80 3.91
CA ILE A 297 0.04 -18.22 5.31
C ILE A 297 -0.92 -19.41 5.45
N THR A 298 -0.55 -20.37 6.29
CA THR A 298 -1.33 -21.58 6.57
C THR A 298 -1.04 -22.10 7.98
N GLY A 299 -1.95 -22.87 8.55
CA GLY A 299 -1.75 -23.47 9.85
C GLY A 299 -2.86 -24.42 10.26
N GLU A 300 -2.57 -25.22 11.29
CA GLU A 300 -3.49 -26.21 11.87
C GLU A 300 -4.10 -25.68 13.18
N SER A 301 -5.40 -25.87 13.39
CA SER A 301 -6.12 -25.56 14.64
C SER A 301 -5.88 -24.12 15.14
N LEU A 302 -5.14 -23.92 16.23
CA LEU A 302 -4.73 -22.60 16.72
C LEU A 302 -3.91 -21.82 15.68
N GLY A 303 -2.94 -22.45 15.04
CA GLY A 303 -2.20 -21.87 13.92
C GLY A 303 -3.10 -21.60 12.70
N GLY A 304 -4.14 -22.42 12.50
CA GLY A 304 -5.18 -22.15 11.50
C GLY A 304 -6.00 -20.89 11.83
N MET A 305 -6.28 -20.67 13.12
CA MET A 305 -6.96 -19.48 13.62
C MET A 305 -6.10 -18.21 13.44
N HIS A 306 -4.83 -18.29 13.85
CA HIS A 306 -3.85 -17.21 13.64
C HIS A 306 -3.63 -16.91 12.15
N ALA A 307 -3.67 -17.91 11.27
CA ALA A 307 -3.51 -17.71 9.82
C ALA A 307 -4.61 -16.82 9.22
N TRP A 308 -5.88 -17.03 9.57
CA TRP A 308 -6.96 -16.19 9.04
C TRP A 308 -7.09 -14.85 9.78
N LEU A 309 -6.86 -14.80 11.09
CA LEU A 309 -6.82 -13.54 11.85
C LEU A 309 -5.73 -12.60 11.32
N ALA A 310 -4.50 -13.10 11.15
CA ALA A 310 -3.40 -12.32 10.62
C ALA A 310 -3.61 -11.90 9.17
N ALA A 311 -4.22 -12.74 8.33
CA ALA A 311 -4.57 -12.32 6.97
C ALA A 311 -5.70 -11.28 6.92
N ALA A 312 -6.68 -11.32 7.83
CA ALA A 312 -7.75 -10.33 7.88
C ALA A 312 -7.20 -8.93 8.23
N VAL A 313 -6.24 -8.87 9.17
CA VAL A 313 -5.60 -7.63 9.65
C VAL A 313 -4.47 -7.15 8.74
N ASP A 314 -3.64 -8.06 8.21
CA ASP A 314 -2.48 -7.76 7.37
C ASP A 314 -2.70 -8.24 5.92
N THR A 315 -2.72 -7.28 4.99
CA THR A 315 -2.98 -7.51 3.57
C THR A 315 -1.82 -8.16 2.81
N ARG A 316 -0.61 -8.21 3.40
CA ARG A 316 0.59 -8.80 2.76
C ARG A 316 0.50 -10.31 2.59
N TYR A 317 -0.26 -10.98 3.45
CA TYR A 317 -0.57 -12.40 3.30
C TYR A 317 -1.47 -12.60 2.09
N SER A 318 -0.83 -12.97 0.99
CA SER A 318 -1.36 -12.96 -0.38
C SER A 318 -2.16 -14.23 -0.71
N VAL A 319 -1.97 -15.31 0.05
CA VAL A 319 -2.72 -16.57 0.00
C VAL A 319 -2.95 -17.07 1.42
N VAL A 320 -4.16 -17.53 1.74
CA VAL A 320 -4.57 -17.91 3.10
C VAL A 320 -5.18 -19.31 3.09
N VAL A 321 -4.63 -20.23 3.89
CA VAL A 321 -5.13 -21.61 3.98
C VAL A 321 -5.25 -22.07 5.45
N PRO A 322 -6.33 -21.69 6.16
CA PRO A 322 -6.57 -22.18 7.52
C PRO A 322 -7.10 -23.62 7.50
N ILE A 323 -6.51 -24.50 8.31
CA ILE A 323 -6.88 -25.90 8.43
C ILE A 323 -7.44 -26.15 9.84
N ILE A 324 -8.69 -26.61 9.94
CA ILE A 324 -9.46 -26.87 11.18
C ILE A 324 -9.42 -25.72 12.21
N GLY A 325 -9.27 -24.47 11.75
CA GLY A 325 -9.01 -23.29 12.60
C GLY A 325 -10.01 -22.13 12.47
N VAL A 326 -11.04 -22.24 11.63
CA VAL A 326 -12.11 -21.24 11.52
C VAL A 326 -13.29 -21.63 12.41
N GLN A 327 -13.87 -20.69 13.13
CA GLN A 327 -15.06 -20.91 13.96
C GLN A 327 -15.87 -19.61 14.08
N GLY A 328 -17.20 -19.67 13.98
CA GLY A 328 -18.10 -18.62 14.45
C GLY A 328 -18.25 -18.70 15.98
N PHE A 329 -17.54 -17.85 16.71
CA PHE A 329 -17.53 -17.86 18.18
C PHE A 329 -18.88 -17.42 18.76
N ARG A 330 -19.45 -16.31 18.26
CA ARG A 330 -20.78 -15.83 18.65
C ARG A 330 -21.85 -16.89 18.35
N TRP A 331 -21.79 -17.51 17.18
CA TRP A 331 -22.69 -18.60 16.83
C TRP A 331 -22.57 -19.79 17.80
N ALA A 332 -21.35 -20.22 18.13
CA ALA A 332 -21.13 -21.34 19.04
C ALA A 332 -21.63 -21.04 20.47
N ILE A 333 -21.51 -19.78 20.90
CA ILE A 333 -22.05 -19.24 22.15
C ILE A 333 -23.59 -19.22 22.13
N ASP A 334 -24.21 -18.77 21.04
CA ASP A 334 -25.67 -18.63 20.92
C ASP A 334 -26.43 -19.94 20.65
N ASN A 335 -25.73 -21.03 20.29
CA ASN A 335 -26.32 -22.34 19.94
C ASN A 335 -25.84 -23.49 20.85
N ASP A 336 -25.19 -23.17 21.97
CA ASP A 336 -24.58 -24.12 22.91
C ASP A 336 -23.67 -25.17 22.24
N LYS A 337 -22.86 -24.72 21.27
CA LYS A 337 -21.82 -25.50 20.57
C LYS A 337 -20.40 -25.07 20.96
N TRP A 338 -20.26 -24.43 22.11
CA TRP A 338 -18.99 -23.98 22.67
C TRP A 338 -18.22 -25.08 23.43
N GLN A 339 -18.88 -26.16 23.85
CA GLN A 339 -18.33 -27.18 24.78
C GLN A 339 -16.98 -27.75 24.35
N ALA A 340 -16.82 -28.23 23.11
CA ALA A 340 -15.55 -28.83 22.67
C ALA A 340 -14.39 -27.81 22.53
N ARG A 341 -14.69 -26.51 22.44
CA ARG A 341 -13.69 -25.43 22.54
C ARG A 341 -13.34 -25.17 24.01
N VAL A 342 -14.33 -25.15 24.91
CA VAL A 342 -14.11 -25.10 26.36
C VAL A 342 -13.21 -26.25 26.81
N ASP A 343 -13.56 -27.50 26.47
CA ASP A 343 -12.78 -28.69 26.84
C ASP A 343 -11.34 -28.66 26.33
N SER A 344 -11.09 -27.98 25.20
CA SER A 344 -9.73 -27.85 24.65
C SER A 344 -8.77 -27.02 25.50
N ILE A 345 -9.29 -26.16 26.39
CA ILE A 345 -8.52 -25.35 27.35
C ILE A 345 -9.20 -25.32 28.74
N LYS A 346 -9.86 -26.42 29.11
CA LYS A 346 -10.87 -26.51 30.20
C LYS A 346 -10.51 -25.79 31.51
N PRO A 347 -9.27 -25.89 32.04
CA PRO A 347 -8.91 -25.27 33.32
C PRO A 347 -9.07 -23.74 33.37
N LEU A 348 -9.02 -23.04 32.22
CA LEU A 348 -9.38 -21.63 32.11
C LEU A 348 -10.85 -21.38 32.53
N PHE A 349 -11.77 -22.14 31.93
CA PHE A 349 -13.20 -21.99 32.17
C PHE A 349 -13.61 -22.54 33.54
N GLU A 350 -12.94 -23.59 34.04
CA GLU A 350 -13.13 -24.08 35.41
C GLU A 350 -12.71 -23.04 36.45
N GLU A 351 -11.65 -22.27 36.21
CA GLU A 351 -11.22 -21.21 37.12
C GLU A 351 -12.13 -19.98 37.02
N ALA A 352 -12.49 -19.55 35.81
CA ALA A 352 -13.45 -18.48 35.59
C ALA A 352 -14.83 -18.79 36.19
N CYS A 353 -15.27 -20.06 36.16
CA CYS A 353 -16.48 -20.51 36.82
C CYS A 353 -16.43 -20.27 38.34
N LYS A 354 -15.29 -20.55 38.99
CA LYS A 354 -15.10 -20.32 40.44
C LYS A 354 -15.05 -18.82 40.75
N ASP A 355 -14.27 -18.05 40.00
CA ASP A 355 -14.10 -16.60 40.20
C ASP A 355 -15.42 -15.83 39.97
N LEU A 356 -16.32 -16.37 39.13
CA LEU A 356 -17.70 -15.88 38.93
C LEU A 356 -18.73 -16.47 39.91
N ALA A 357 -18.29 -17.23 40.93
CA ALA A 357 -19.12 -17.89 41.93
C ALA A 357 -20.22 -18.82 41.36
N LYS A 358 -19.93 -19.50 40.24
CA LYS A 358 -20.84 -20.44 39.57
C LYS A 358 -20.45 -21.91 39.80
N ASN A 359 -21.46 -22.77 39.76
CA ASN A 359 -21.32 -24.23 39.93
C ASN A 359 -21.16 -24.99 38.60
N VAL A 360 -21.40 -24.34 37.47
CA VAL A 360 -21.29 -24.89 36.11
C VAL A 360 -20.70 -23.85 35.16
N ILE A 361 -19.91 -24.31 34.20
CA ILE A 361 -19.53 -23.49 33.05
C ILE A 361 -20.80 -23.34 32.20
N ASP A 362 -21.34 -22.12 32.13
CA ASP A 362 -22.50 -21.78 31.31
C ASP A 362 -22.16 -20.68 30.29
N LYS A 363 -23.15 -20.31 29.46
CA LYS A 363 -22.98 -19.30 28.40
C LYS A 363 -22.31 -18.01 28.89
N GLU A 364 -22.69 -17.53 30.08
CA GLU A 364 -22.16 -16.28 30.64
C GLU A 364 -20.70 -16.44 31.09
N VAL A 365 -20.31 -17.60 31.63
CA VAL A 365 -18.88 -17.91 31.89
C VAL A 365 -18.10 -17.87 30.59
N VAL A 366 -18.65 -18.46 29.52
CA VAL A 366 -17.98 -18.55 28.22
C VAL A 366 -17.86 -17.17 27.56
N GLU A 367 -18.91 -16.36 27.57
CA GLU A 367 -18.90 -14.97 27.08
C GLU A 367 -17.89 -14.12 27.85
N LYS A 368 -17.97 -14.12 29.19
CA LYS A 368 -17.04 -13.35 30.03
C LYS A 368 -15.59 -13.76 29.84
N VAL A 369 -15.29 -15.05 29.67
CA VAL A 369 -13.93 -15.49 29.36
C VAL A 369 -13.45 -14.95 28.01
N TRP A 370 -14.25 -15.01 26.94
CA TRP A 370 -13.80 -14.47 25.65
C TRP A 370 -13.66 -12.96 25.66
N ASP A 371 -14.61 -12.22 26.24
CA ASP A 371 -14.50 -10.77 26.41
C ASP A 371 -13.28 -10.38 27.26
N ARG A 372 -12.93 -11.22 28.26
CA ARG A 372 -11.77 -11.01 29.14
C ARG A 372 -10.43 -11.46 28.57
N ILE A 373 -10.35 -12.47 27.70
CA ILE A 373 -9.06 -12.97 27.14
C ILE A 373 -8.80 -12.66 25.66
N ALA A 374 -9.83 -12.31 24.90
CA ALA A 374 -9.76 -11.97 23.47
C ALA A 374 -10.92 -11.01 23.07
N PRO A 375 -10.96 -9.77 23.61
CA PRO A 375 -12.05 -8.83 23.39
C PRO A 375 -12.30 -8.61 21.90
N GLY A 376 -13.56 -8.81 21.47
CA GLY A 376 -13.97 -8.75 20.06
C GLY A 376 -14.03 -10.10 19.34
N LEU A 377 -13.41 -11.17 19.86
CA LEU A 377 -13.39 -12.50 19.22
C LEU A 377 -14.77 -13.11 19.03
N ALA A 378 -15.70 -12.82 19.94
CA ALA A 378 -17.11 -13.22 19.87
C ALA A 378 -18.05 -12.05 19.49
N SER A 379 -17.53 -11.02 18.82
CA SER A 379 -18.31 -9.90 18.28
C SER A 379 -17.70 -9.39 16.96
N GLU A 380 -17.02 -8.24 16.97
CA GLU A 380 -16.57 -7.56 15.74
C GLU A 380 -15.43 -8.29 15.00
N PHE A 381 -14.57 -9.04 15.71
CA PHE A 381 -13.47 -9.81 15.12
C PHE A 381 -13.83 -11.27 14.80
N ASP A 382 -15.05 -11.70 15.14
CA ASP A 382 -15.52 -13.06 14.86
C ASP A 382 -15.51 -13.35 13.35
N SER A 383 -15.33 -14.61 12.98
CA SER A 383 -15.18 -15.05 11.59
C SER A 383 -16.24 -14.53 10.61
N PRO A 384 -17.53 -14.29 10.96
CA PRO A 384 -18.49 -13.68 10.03
C PRO A 384 -18.09 -12.32 9.46
N TYR A 385 -17.16 -11.59 10.09
CA TYR A 385 -16.69 -10.27 9.65
C TYR A 385 -15.28 -10.36 9.05
N THR A 386 -14.38 -11.08 9.72
CA THR A 386 -12.96 -11.19 9.39
C THR A 386 -12.63 -12.16 8.26
N ILE A 387 -13.42 -13.24 8.06
CA ILE A 387 -13.25 -14.15 6.92
C ILE A 387 -13.61 -13.48 5.58
N PRO A 388 -14.73 -12.73 5.46
CA PRO A 388 -14.98 -11.91 4.27
C PRO A 388 -13.88 -10.88 3.99
N ALA A 389 -13.33 -10.23 5.01
CA ALA A 389 -12.27 -9.22 4.89
C ALA A 389 -10.90 -9.75 4.41
N ILE A 390 -10.79 -11.05 4.10
CA ILE A 390 -9.64 -11.62 3.37
C ILE A 390 -9.79 -11.41 1.86
N ALA A 391 -11.02 -11.30 1.34
CA ALA A 391 -11.30 -10.96 -0.05
C ALA A 391 -10.52 -9.69 -0.46
N PRO A 392 -9.98 -9.65 -1.68
CA PRO A 392 -10.17 -10.59 -2.80
C PRO A 392 -9.08 -11.68 -2.91
N ARG A 393 -8.20 -11.81 -1.90
CA ARG A 393 -7.01 -12.66 -1.94
C ARG A 393 -7.38 -14.15 -1.85
N PRO A 394 -6.69 -15.07 -2.56
CA PRO A 394 -6.97 -16.51 -2.50
C PRO A 394 -7.10 -17.08 -1.08
N LEU A 395 -8.27 -17.65 -0.76
CA LEU A 395 -8.64 -18.24 0.52
C LEU A 395 -9.20 -19.66 0.33
N LEU A 396 -8.53 -20.65 0.93
CA LEU A 396 -8.97 -22.04 0.96
C LEU A 396 -9.16 -22.50 2.42
N ILE A 397 -10.41 -22.56 2.89
CA ILE A 397 -10.75 -23.07 4.22
C ILE A 397 -10.91 -24.60 4.15
N LEU A 398 -10.16 -25.32 4.99
CA LEU A 398 -10.19 -26.78 5.09
C LEU A 398 -10.66 -27.21 6.48
N ASN A 399 -11.68 -28.05 6.58
CA ASN A 399 -12.31 -28.43 7.85
C ASN A 399 -12.77 -29.90 7.87
N GLY A 400 -12.93 -30.50 9.05
CA GLY A 400 -13.70 -31.74 9.20
C GLY A 400 -15.20 -31.45 9.11
N ALA A 401 -16.02 -32.35 8.56
CA ALA A 401 -17.47 -32.15 8.55
C ALA A 401 -18.10 -32.38 9.94
N GLU A 402 -17.46 -33.22 10.76
CA GLU A 402 -17.86 -33.58 12.11
C GLU A 402 -16.95 -32.95 13.18
N ASP A 403 -16.19 -31.90 12.83
CA ASP A 403 -15.33 -31.17 13.77
C ASP A 403 -16.18 -30.47 14.86
N PRO A 404 -16.10 -30.90 16.15
CA PRO A 404 -16.92 -30.34 17.20
C PRO A 404 -16.39 -28.98 17.72
N ARG A 405 -15.14 -28.62 17.39
CA ARG A 405 -14.53 -27.32 17.73
C ARG A 405 -14.75 -26.28 16.63
N CYS A 406 -14.95 -26.72 15.40
CA CYS A 406 -15.19 -25.89 14.23
C CYS A 406 -16.45 -26.38 13.46
N PRO A 407 -17.67 -26.35 14.06
CA PRO A 407 -18.83 -27.03 13.49
C PRO A 407 -19.33 -26.34 12.21
N LEU A 408 -19.74 -27.12 11.20
CA LEU A 408 -20.17 -26.60 9.89
C LEU A 408 -21.29 -25.55 9.98
N ALA A 409 -22.29 -25.75 10.83
CA ALA A 409 -23.39 -24.79 11.01
C ALA A 409 -22.93 -23.43 11.60
N GLY A 410 -21.77 -23.40 12.27
CA GLY A 410 -21.08 -22.17 12.68
C GLY A 410 -20.16 -21.58 11.61
N LEU A 411 -19.97 -22.28 10.50
CA LEU A 411 -19.22 -21.84 9.32
C LEU A 411 -20.14 -21.40 8.17
N ASP A 412 -21.41 -21.80 8.14
CA ASP A 412 -22.39 -21.38 7.12
C ASP A 412 -22.43 -19.86 6.94
N ASN A 413 -22.41 -19.09 8.03
CA ASN A 413 -22.41 -17.62 7.98
C ASN A 413 -21.10 -17.04 7.40
N PRO A 414 -19.89 -17.28 7.97
CA PRO A 414 -18.65 -16.75 7.40
C PRO A 414 -18.36 -17.26 5.98
N VAL A 415 -18.70 -18.52 5.66
CA VAL A 415 -18.54 -19.07 4.29
C VAL A 415 -19.50 -18.39 3.31
N SER A 416 -20.77 -18.18 3.69
CA SER A 416 -21.75 -17.47 2.85
C SER A 416 -21.40 -15.99 2.66
N ARG A 417 -20.90 -15.31 3.70
CA ARG A 417 -20.45 -13.92 3.61
C ARG A 417 -19.15 -13.77 2.80
N ALA A 418 -18.23 -14.73 2.87
CA ALA A 418 -17.08 -14.77 1.98
C ALA A 418 -17.53 -15.04 0.53
N ASP A 419 -18.29 -16.09 0.26
CA ASP A 419 -18.80 -16.38 -1.08
C ASP A 419 -19.56 -15.19 -1.69
N LYS A 420 -20.30 -14.40 -0.88
CA LYS A 420 -20.84 -13.09 -1.28
C LYS A 420 -19.74 -12.10 -1.66
N ALA A 421 -18.77 -11.85 -0.77
CA ALA A 421 -17.68 -10.88 -1.00
C ALA A 421 -16.81 -11.23 -2.23
N TYR A 422 -16.46 -12.50 -2.43
CA TYR A 422 -15.71 -12.95 -3.61
C TYR A 422 -16.57 -12.96 -4.89
N ARG A 423 -17.90 -13.11 -4.80
CA ARG A 423 -18.82 -12.85 -5.94
C ARG A 423 -18.92 -11.36 -6.27
N GLU A 424 -18.94 -10.47 -5.27
CA GLU A 424 -18.97 -9.03 -5.46
C GLU A 424 -17.62 -8.50 -6.02
N ALA A 425 -16.51 -9.07 -5.57
CA ALA A 425 -15.16 -8.88 -6.15
C ALA A 425 -14.96 -9.59 -7.51
N CYS A 426 -15.96 -10.29 -8.04
CA CYS A 426 -15.91 -11.01 -9.33
C CYS A 426 -14.79 -12.07 -9.44
N LEU A 427 -14.36 -12.65 -8.31
CA LEU A 427 -13.26 -13.63 -8.18
C LEU A 427 -13.71 -14.84 -7.37
N SER A 428 -14.83 -15.45 -7.75
CA SER A 428 -15.42 -16.56 -6.99
C SER A 428 -14.52 -17.81 -6.98
N GLU A 429 -13.61 -17.92 -7.94
CA GLU A 429 -12.55 -18.93 -8.00
C GLU A 429 -11.43 -18.74 -6.97
N ASN A 430 -11.28 -17.53 -6.39
CA ASN A 430 -10.32 -17.25 -5.31
C ASN A 430 -10.85 -17.66 -3.92
N PHE A 431 -12.10 -18.10 -3.79
CA PHE A 431 -12.62 -18.64 -2.53
C PHE A 431 -13.00 -20.11 -2.66
N LYS A 432 -12.64 -20.90 -1.65
CA LYS A 432 -13.10 -22.28 -1.54
C LYS A 432 -13.20 -22.75 -0.09
N PHE A 433 -14.30 -23.43 0.20
CA PHE A 433 -14.48 -24.20 1.43
C PHE A 433 -14.47 -25.70 1.10
N ILE A 434 -13.81 -26.51 1.92
CA ILE A 434 -13.86 -27.97 1.85
C ILE A 434 -14.08 -28.51 3.26
N ALA A 435 -15.22 -29.18 3.46
CA ALA A 435 -15.48 -30.04 4.60
C ALA A 435 -15.25 -31.50 4.20
N GLU A 436 -14.45 -32.25 4.95
CA GLU A 436 -14.21 -33.68 4.71
C GLU A 436 -15.16 -34.55 5.56
N PRO A 437 -16.05 -35.39 4.97
CA PRO A 437 -16.96 -36.26 5.72
C PRO A 437 -16.25 -37.39 6.48
N GLY A 438 -16.76 -37.74 7.65
CA GLY A 438 -16.18 -38.73 8.57
C GLY A 438 -14.95 -38.22 9.34
N ILE A 439 -14.71 -36.91 9.37
CA ILE A 439 -13.50 -36.28 9.93
C ILE A 439 -13.90 -35.27 11.02
N GLY A 440 -13.46 -35.54 12.25
CA GLY A 440 -13.54 -34.61 13.38
C GLY A 440 -12.44 -33.55 13.37
N HIS A 441 -12.02 -33.09 14.56
CA HIS A 441 -10.96 -32.09 14.71
C HIS A 441 -9.54 -32.68 14.49
N GLN A 442 -9.23 -33.04 13.24
CA GLN A 442 -7.93 -33.58 12.83
C GLN A 442 -7.60 -33.15 11.39
N MET A 443 -6.31 -32.87 11.14
CA MET A 443 -5.83 -32.66 9.77
C MET A 443 -5.65 -34.00 9.06
N THR A 444 -5.98 -34.07 7.77
CA THR A 444 -5.87 -35.27 6.95
C THR A 444 -4.85 -35.13 5.82
N SER A 445 -4.41 -36.26 5.25
CA SER A 445 -3.60 -36.27 4.04
C SER A 445 -4.31 -35.67 2.83
N SER A 446 -5.64 -35.64 2.81
CA SER A 446 -6.44 -34.99 1.77
C SER A 446 -6.40 -33.46 1.92
N MET A 447 -6.55 -32.91 3.14
CA MET A 447 -6.36 -31.48 3.41
C MET A 447 -4.96 -31.01 3.02
N VAL A 448 -3.91 -31.75 3.42
CA VAL A 448 -2.51 -31.46 3.06
C VAL A 448 -2.29 -31.46 1.54
N LYS A 449 -2.94 -32.37 0.80
CA LYS A 449 -2.88 -32.42 -0.67
C LYS A 449 -3.71 -31.30 -1.33
N ALA A 450 -4.81 -30.88 -0.71
CA ALA A 450 -5.68 -29.80 -1.19
C ALA A 450 -4.99 -28.44 -1.08
N ALA A 451 -4.45 -28.11 0.10
CA ALA A 451 -3.69 -26.89 0.36
C ALA A 451 -2.60 -26.66 -0.70
N ARG A 452 -1.84 -27.72 -1.02
CA ARG A 452 -0.71 -27.69 -1.98
C ARG A 452 -1.10 -27.41 -3.43
N GLY A 453 -2.36 -27.65 -3.84
CA GLY A 453 -2.79 -27.53 -5.24
C GLY A 453 -2.15 -28.54 -6.22
N ARG A 454 -2.44 -28.40 -7.51
CA ARG A 454 -1.91 -29.20 -8.64
C ARG A 454 -1.59 -28.31 -9.86
N LYS A 455 -0.39 -28.45 -10.43
CA LYS A 455 -0.04 -27.86 -11.74
C LYS A 455 -0.18 -28.93 -12.84
N ARG A 456 -1.38 -29.04 -13.44
CA ARG A 456 -1.68 -29.73 -14.72
C ARG A 456 -3.04 -29.24 -15.25
N GLY A 457 -3.21 -29.22 -16.57
CA GLY A 457 -4.28 -28.45 -17.24
C GLY A 457 -5.65 -29.11 -17.32
N ILE A 458 -6.56 -28.42 -18.03
CA ILE A 458 -7.96 -28.73 -18.31
C ILE A 458 -8.91 -28.59 -17.09
N ASP A 459 -8.55 -29.06 -15.89
CA ASP A 459 -9.29 -28.74 -14.66
C ASP A 459 -8.87 -27.37 -14.08
N ARG A 460 -9.73 -26.35 -14.23
CA ARG A 460 -9.42 -24.93 -13.90
C ARG A 460 -9.33 -24.57 -12.40
N PHE A 461 -9.46 -25.51 -11.46
CA PHE A 461 -9.89 -25.21 -10.08
C PHE A 461 -8.92 -25.54 -8.91
N CYS A 462 -7.61 -25.68 -9.16
CA CYS A 462 -6.67 -26.24 -8.15
C CYS A 462 -5.26 -25.59 -8.08
N VAL A 463 -5.12 -24.25 -8.08
CA VAL A 463 -3.81 -23.57 -8.21
C VAL A 463 -3.44 -22.68 -7.00
N TRP A 464 -3.68 -23.14 -5.77
CA TRP A 464 -3.62 -22.31 -4.56
C TRP A 464 -2.23 -21.74 -4.16
N PHE A 465 -1.11 -22.42 -4.47
CA PHE A 465 0.24 -21.86 -4.27
C PHE A 465 1.11 -21.78 -5.54
N SER A 466 0.68 -22.42 -6.65
CA SER A 466 1.54 -22.63 -7.83
C SER A 466 1.44 -21.50 -8.85
N PHE A 467 2.12 -20.38 -8.58
CA PHE A 467 2.21 -19.24 -9.51
C PHE A 467 2.52 -19.70 -10.97
N PRO A 468 1.70 -19.32 -11.96
CA PRO A 468 1.98 -19.59 -13.36
C PRO A 468 3.15 -18.71 -13.84
N SER A 469 3.98 -19.28 -14.70
CA SER A 469 5.09 -18.59 -15.38
C SER A 469 4.64 -17.85 -16.64
N ASP A 470 3.49 -18.24 -17.20
CA ASP A 470 3.05 -17.90 -18.54
C ASP A 470 1.56 -17.57 -18.53
N MET A 471 1.21 -16.36 -18.08
CA MET A 471 -0.15 -15.82 -18.23
C MET A 471 -0.06 -14.31 -18.45
N SER A 472 -0.53 -13.84 -19.61
CA SER A 472 -0.52 -12.41 -19.96
C SER A 472 -1.50 -11.61 -19.09
N ILE A 473 -1.16 -10.34 -18.87
CA ILE A 473 -1.69 -9.50 -17.77
C ILE A 473 -3.17 -9.07 -17.97
N GLU A 474 -3.73 -9.25 -19.16
CA GLU A 474 -4.90 -8.46 -19.63
C GLU A 474 -6.29 -8.93 -19.15
N THR A 475 -6.46 -10.14 -18.60
CA THR A 475 -7.80 -10.75 -18.39
C THR A 475 -8.16 -11.14 -16.95
N ALA A 476 -7.42 -10.67 -15.96
CA ALA A 476 -7.75 -10.83 -14.52
C ALA A 476 -7.88 -9.49 -13.76
N ALA A 477 -7.77 -8.36 -14.46
CA ALA A 477 -7.60 -7.03 -13.86
C ALA A 477 -8.92 -6.30 -13.51
N THR A 478 -9.99 -7.02 -13.16
CA THR A 478 -11.29 -6.43 -12.80
C THR A 478 -11.79 -6.97 -11.46
N CYS A 479 -11.89 -6.07 -10.47
CA CYS A 479 -12.54 -6.26 -9.17
C CYS A 479 -11.81 -7.08 -8.10
N VAL A 480 -10.53 -7.46 -8.32
CA VAL A 480 -9.57 -7.40 -7.20
C VAL A 480 -9.58 -5.93 -6.74
N ASP A 481 -9.75 -5.69 -5.43
CA ASP A 481 -9.64 -4.41 -4.74
C ASP A 481 -8.47 -3.57 -5.27
N ALA A 482 -8.77 -2.73 -6.27
CA ALA A 482 -7.76 -2.12 -7.12
C ALA A 482 -6.95 -1.11 -6.33
N ASP A 483 -7.60 -0.45 -5.38
CA ASP A 483 -7.10 0.67 -4.61
C ASP A 483 -5.97 0.23 -3.66
N SER A 484 -6.15 -0.89 -2.95
CA SER A 484 -5.08 -1.45 -2.09
C SER A 484 -3.97 -2.14 -2.90
N MET A 485 -4.31 -2.80 -4.02
CA MET A 485 -3.31 -3.33 -4.97
C MET A 485 -2.42 -2.22 -5.56
N LEU A 486 -3.03 -1.07 -5.87
CA LEU A 486 -2.40 0.10 -6.46
C LEU A 486 -1.48 0.81 -5.46
N GLY A 487 -1.95 1.05 -4.23
CA GLY A 487 -1.10 1.54 -3.14
C GLY A 487 0.09 0.62 -2.87
N ALA A 488 -0.13 -0.70 -2.84
CA ALA A 488 0.94 -1.69 -2.68
C ALA A 488 1.89 -1.78 -3.89
N ALA A 489 1.44 -1.49 -5.11
CA ALA A 489 2.30 -1.36 -6.29
C ALA A 489 3.15 -0.09 -6.23
N PHE A 490 2.58 1.05 -5.86
CA PHE A 490 3.28 2.32 -5.74
C PHE A 490 4.33 2.27 -4.61
N LEU A 491 3.99 1.71 -3.46
CA LEU A 491 4.93 1.49 -2.35
C LEU A 491 6.07 0.52 -2.72
N ARG A 492 5.84 -0.46 -3.61
CA ARG A 492 6.91 -1.30 -4.19
C ARG A 492 7.80 -0.50 -5.14
N ALA A 493 7.23 0.36 -5.98
CA ALA A 493 8.00 1.24 -6.87
C ALA A 493 8.87 2.24 -6.08
N LEU A 494 8.37 2.80 -4.98
CA LEU A 494 9.19 3.62 -4.07
C LEU A 494 10.30 2.82 -3.40
N ARG A 495 10.04 1.60 -2.95
CA ARG A 495 11.03 0.78 -2.22
C ARG A 495 12.09 0.14 -3.11
N SER A 496 11.84 -0.04 -4.41
CA SER A 496 12.73 -0.80 -5.31
C SER A 496 14.16 -0.26 -5.44
N ARG A 497 14.35 1.06 -5.22
CA ARG A 497 15.67 1.72 -5.24
C ARG A 497 16.36 1.84 -3.87
N ARG A 498 15.72 1.39 -2.78
CA ARG A 498 16.08 1.75 -1.39
C ARG A 498 16.65 0.54 -0.65
N THR A 499 17.98 0.53 -0.45
CA THR A 499 18.74 -0.63 0.05
C THR A 499 18.85 -0.73 1.57
N ALA A 500 18.53 0.32 2.31
CA ALA A 500 18.51 0.33 3.77
C ALA A 500 17.30 1.11 4.30
N GLU A 501 16.68 0.61 5.37
CA GLU A 501 15.74 1.42 6.15
C GLU A 501 16.54 2.39 7.02
N VAL A 502 16.22 3.68 6.92
CA VAL A 502 16.84 4.71 7.74
C VAL A 502 15.88 5.11 8.84
N ASN A 503 16.35 5.04 10.09
CA ASN A 503 15.62 5.55 11.24
C ASN A 503 15.36 7.04 11.05
N LEU A 504 14.09 7.45 11.18
CA LEU A 504 13.69 8.85 11.06
C LEU A 504 14.38 9.67 12.16
N SER A 505 15.35 10.49 11.77
CA SER A 505 15.95 11.50 12.64
C SER A 505 15.46 12.89 12.28
N VAL A 506 15.45 13.78 13.27
CA VAL A 506 15.00 15.17 13.15
C VAL A 506 16.11 16.06 13.69
N GLU A 507 16.80 16.76 12.79
CA GLU A 507 17.82 17.75 13.14
C GLU A 507 17.20 19.15 13.09
N LYS A 508 17.63 20.08 13.96
CA LYS A 508 17.23 21.49 13.84
C LYS A 508 18.08 22.19 12.78
N ALA A 509 17.43 22.77 11.78
CA ALA A 509 18.06 23.59 10.76
C ALA A 509 18.04 25.08 11.17
N LYS A 510 18.66 25.94 10.36
CA LYS A 510 18.57 27.41 10.49
C LYS A 510 17.63 27.95 9.41
N PRO A 511 16.93 29.08 9.64
CA PRO A 511 16.20 29.77 8.58
C PRO A 511 17.10 30.10 7.39
N VAL A 512 16.61 29.84 6.17
CA VAL A 512 17.34 30.13 4.93
C VAL A 512 17.28 31.63 4.62
N THR A 513 18.44 32.30 4.65
CA THR A 513 18.52 33.77 4.43
C THR A 513 18.57 34.17 2.95
N ASP A 514 19.01 33.27 2.07
CA ASP A 514 19.08 33.48 0.61
C ASP A 514 18.54 32.22 -0.11
N PRO A 515 17.22 32.12 -0.34
CA PRO A 515 16.61 30.89 -0.84
C PRO A 515 16.84 30.71 -2.35
N MET A 516 17.51 29.62 -2.74
CA MET A 516 17.81 29.40 -4.16
C MET A 516 16.54 29.08 -4.97
N PHE A 517 16.30 29.85 -6.03
CA PHE A 517 15.25 29.62 -7.04
C PHE A 517 15.88 29.16 -8.37
N GLN A 518 15.49 27.98 -8.85
CA GLN A 518 16.05 27.35 -10.05
C GLN A 518 15.42 27.84 -11.37
N GLY A 519 14.81 29.01 -11.35
CA GLY A 519 14.05 29.56 -12.47
C GLY A 519 13.22 30.77 -12.06
N PRO A 520 12.81 31.62 -13.03
CA PRO A 520 12.20 32.92 -12.76
C PRO A 520 11.00 32.81 -11.82
N THR A 521 10.89 33.77 -10.92
CA THR A 521 9.80 33.91 -9.96
C THR A 521 8.63 34.65 -10.61
N CYS A 522 7.45 34.03 -10.60
CA CYS A 522 6.18 34.67 -10.93
C CYS A 522 5.71 35.53 -9.75
N THR A 523 4.67 36.34 -9.95
CA THR A 523 4.10 37.12 -8.84
C THR A 523 3.39 36.21 -7.83
N ARG A 524 3.45 36.57 -6.55
CA ARG A 524 2.83 35.81 -5.45
C ARG A 524 1.42 36.28 -5.12
N GLU A 525 0.87 37.26 -5.83
CA GLU A 525 -0.45 37.88 -5.63
C GLU A 525 -1.56 36.88 -5.24
N ALA A 526 -1.69 35.77 -5.97
CA ALA A 526 -2.70 34.75 -5.66
C ALA A 526 -2.47 34.08 -4.29
N MET A 527 -1.21 33.80 -3.92
CA MET A 527 -0.84 33.24 -2.62
C MET A 527 -0.96 34.28 -1.48
N GLU A 528 -0.60 35.53 -1.77
CA GLU A 528 -0.68 36.66 -0.84
C GLU A 528 -2.15 37.09 -0.61
N SER A 529 -3.06 36.79 -1.54
CA SER A 529 -4.51 36.92 -1.39
C SER A 529 -5.18 35.78 -0.59
N CYS A 530 -4.40 34.84 -0.03
CA CYS A 530 -4.94 33.81 0.85
C CYS A 530 -5.60 34.43 2.08
N PRO A 531 -6.88 34.10 2.41
CA PRO A 531 -7.54 34.70 3.57
C PRO A 531 -6.75 34.44 4.85
N LYS A 532 -6.46 35.52 5.58
CA LYS A 532 -5.79 35.53 6.89
C LYS A 532 -6.78 36.06 7.93
N GLU A 533 -6.67 35.61 9.18
CA GLU A 533 -7.34 36.28 10.30
C GLU A 533 -6.57 37.54 10.68
N ASP A 534 -7.28 38.60 11.09
CA ASP A 534 -6.63 39.80 11.63
C ASP A 534 -6.19 39.55 13.07
N ILE A 535 -4.87 39.43 13.25
CA ILE A 535 -4.26 39.06 14.53
C ILE A 535 -3.30 40.16 14.98
N LYS A 536 -3.68 40.81 16.08
CA LYS A 536 -2.82 41.76 16.78
C LYS A 536 -1.47 41.10 17.11
N ASP A 537 -0.40 41.81 16.79
CA ASP A 537 1.00 41.42 17.03
C ASP A 537 1.40 40.08 16.35
N PHE A 538 0.75 39.73 15.22
CA PHE A 538 0.92 38.45 14.51
C PHE A 538 2.38 38.00 14.34
N GLN A 539 3.27 38.89 13.88
CA GLN A 539 4.68 38.56 13.63
C GLN A 539 5.48 38.27 14.91
N GLU A 540 5.10 38.88 16.05
CA GLU A 540 5.71 38.58 17.36
C GLU A 540 5.19 37.27 17.96
N ARG A 541 4.01 36.83 17.51
CA ARG A 541 3.34 35.60 17.92
C ARG A 541 3.63 34.41 17.00
N LEU A 542 4.29 34.62 15.87
CA LEU A 542 4.60 33.58 14.89
C LEU A 542 5.81 32.76 15.35
N ILE A 543 5.63 31.45 15.47
CA ILE A 543 6.71 30.49 15.73
C ILE A 543 7.16 29.92 14.40
N GLU A 544 8.45 30.05 14.10
CA GLU A 544 9.10 29.40 12.96
C GLU A 544 10.04 28.30 13.43
N GLU A 545 9.81 27.07 12.95
CA GLU A 545 10.73 25.95 13.06
C GLU A 545 11.31 25.61 11.69
N ASN A 546 12.64 25.52 11.59
CA ASN A 546 13.32 24.94 10.44
C ASN A 546 13.94 23.60 10.89
N LEU A 547 13.63 22.53 10.17
CA LEU A 547 14.03 21.16 10.51
C LEU A 547 14.64 20.45 9.30
N MET A 548 15.48 19.46 9.55
CA MET A 548 16.01 18.54 8.54
C MET A 548 15.65 17.11 8.97
N LEU A 549 14.76 16.46 8.22
CA LEU A 549 14.31 15.09 8.47
C LEU A 549 15.14 14.11 7.64
N LEU A 550 15.69 13.05 8.23
CA LEU A 550 16.38 12.02 7.46
C LEU A 550 15.39 10.93 7.01
N THR A 551 15.09 10.89 5.71
CA THR A 551 14.08 10.00 5.10
C THR A 551 14.68 8.79 4.40
N GLU A 552 15.96 8.88 3.99
CA GLU A 552 16.81 7.79 3.48
C GLU A 552 18.29 8.24 3.44
N THR A 553 19.17 7.39 2.90
CA THR A 553 20.62 7.68 2.76
C THR A 553 20.93 8.65 1.61
N GLY A 554 21.96 9.49 1.80
CA GLY A 554 22.46 10.43 0.79
C GLY A 554 21.83 11.82 0.87
N GLU A 555 22.38 12.80 0.15
CA GLU A 555 22.00 14.22 0.27
C GLU A 555 20.50 14.46 0.06
N GLN A 556 19.93 13.85 -0.99
CA GLN A 556 18.50 13.97 -1.31
C GLN A 556 17.60 13.34 -0.23
N GLY A 557 18.11 12.39 0.55
CA GLY A 557 17.39 11.79 1.68
C GLY A 557 17.26 12.70 2.90
N ARG A 558 17.96 13.84 2.93
CA ARG A 558 17.74 14.90 3.93
C ARG A 558 16.61 15.80 3.42
N LEU A 559 15.53 15.89 4.19
CA LEU A 559 14.29 16.61 3.86
C LEU A 559 14.24 17.94 4.65
N PRO A 560 14.41 19.09 3.98
CA PRO A 560 14.24 20.40 4.61
C PRO A 560 12.75 20.68 4.83
N VAL A 561 12.39 21.05 6.05
CA VAL A 561 11.01 21.35 6.47
C VAL A 561 10.97 22.73 7.14
N LEU A 562 10.05 23.58 6.69
CA LEU A 562 9.73 24.87 7.29
C LEU A 562 8.32 24.78 7.90
N ILE A 563 8.19 25.02 9.20
CA ILE A 563 6.91 25.01 9.91
C ILE A 563 6.64 26.39 10.48
N LEU A 564 5.48 26.98 10.17
CA LEU A 564 4.96 28.16 10.83
C LEU A 564 3.70 27.80 11.62
N SER A 565 3.61 28.23 12.87
CA SER A 565 2.39 28.15 13.68
C SER A 565 2.31 29.33 14.66
N LEU A 566 1.13 29.60 15.22
CA LEU A 566 1.00 30.62 16.25
C LEU A 566 1.42 30.13 17.64
N LYS A 567 1.97 31.04 18.43
CA LYS A 567 2.15 30.91 19.87
C LYS A 567 0.81 31.09 20.58
N GLU A 568 0.41 30.07 21.33
CA GLU A 568 -0.81 30.03 22.13
C GLU A 568 -0.54 29.68 23.59
N SER A 569 -1.54 29.92 24.44
CA SER A 569 -1.50 29.69 25.89
C SER A 569 -2.19 28.39 26.32
N LYS A 570 -2.76 27.63 25.38
CA LYS A 570 -3.41 26.33 25.62
C LYS A 570 -2.60 25.20 24.99
N GLN A 571 -2.70 24.02 25.60
CA GLN A 571 -1.93 22.83 25.26
C GLN A 571 -2.80 21.82 24.48
N GLU A 572 -3.43 22.29 23.41
CA GLU A 572 -4.41 21.55 22.61
C GLU A 572 -3.82 21.13 21.25
N LYS A 573 -4.20 19.95 20.76
CA LYS A 573 -3.71 19.40 19.48
C LYS A 573 -4.39 20.10 18.30
N ARG A 574 -3.57 20.67 17.42
CA ARG A 574 -4.00 21.51 16.29
C ARG A 574 -4.02 20.74 14.97
N PRO A 575 -4.89 21.11 14.02
CA PRO A 575 -4.81 20.60 12.66
C PRO A 575 -3.54 21.10 11.96
N ALA A 576 -2.99 20.28 11.07
CA ALA A 576 -1.79 20.61 10.30
C ALA A 576 -2.07 20.58 8.79
N ILE A 577 -1.38 21.39 7.99
CA ILE A 577 -1.48 21.35 6.53
C ILE A 577 -0.08 21.38 5.90
N VAL A 578 0.19 20.43 5.01
CA VAL A 578 1.44 20.32 4.24
C VAL A 578 1.27 21.00 2.87
N PHE A 579 2.21 21.88 2.53
CA PHE A 579 2.25 22.71 1.33
C PHE A 579 3.42 22.35 0.43
N LEU A 580 3.14 22.03 -0.84
CA LEU A 580 4.15 21.68 -1.85
C LEU A 580 4.27 22.74 -2.93
N HIS A 581 5.50 23.19 -3.16
CA HIS A 581 5.83 24.23 -4.13
C HIS A 581 5.77 23.72 -5.59
N SER A 582 5.70 24.64 -6.55
CA SER A 582 5.83 24.32 -7.99
C SER A 582 7.28 24.05 -8.40
N SER A 583 7.49 23.50 -9.59
CA SER A 583 8.82 23.32 -10.17
C SER A 583 9.64 24.62 -10.12
N TYR A 584 10.94 24.49 -9.88
CA TYR A 584 11.90 25.61 -9.82
C TYR A 584 11.61 26.64 -8.70
N LYS A 585 10.97 26.20 -7.62
CA LYS A 585 10.72 26.95 -6.37
C LYS A 585 11.22 26.15 -5.15
N ASN A 586 10.93 26.62 -3.95
CA ASN A 586 11.39 26.09 -2.67
C ASN A 586 10.31 26.29 -1.58
N LYS A 587 10.54 25.80 -0.37
CA LYS A 587 9.62 25.95 0.78
C LYS A 587 9.44 27.41 1.22
N GLU A 588 10.46 28.25 1.12
CA GLU A 588 10.38 29.68 1.48
C GLU A 588 9.42 30.45 0.57
N TRP A 589 9.27 30.02 -0.70
CA TRP A 589 8.27 30.55 -1.62
C TRP A 589 6.84 30.46 -1.07
N MET A 590 6.57 29.44 -0.25
CA MET A 590 5.25 29.13 0.29
C MET A 590 4.89 29.97 1.53
N ARG A 591 5.82 30.81 2.04
CA ARG A 591 5.63 31.59 3.28
C ARG A 591 4.30 32.38 3.34
N PRO A 592 3.79 33.04 2.29
CA PRO A 592 2.48 33.69 2.34
C PRO A 592 1.31 32.76 2.65
N PHE A 593 1.33 31.51 2.18
CA PHE A 593 0.37 30.48 2.63
C PHE A 593 0.64 30.09 4.07
N LEU A 594 1.89 29.80 4.44
CA LEU A 594 2.22 29.33 5.79
C LEU A 594 1.75 30.33 6.86
N GLU A 595 1.97 31.64 6.64
CA GLU A 595 1.43 32.71 7.47
C GLU A 595 -0.11 32.73 7.50
N ALA A 596 -0.76 32.59 6.34
CA ALA A 596 -2.21 32.64 6.23
C ALA A 596 -2.88 31.50 7.02
N TYR A 597 -2.41 30.27 6.87
CA TYR A 597 -2.95 29.14 7.61
C TYR A 597 -2.51 29.14 9.08
N ALA A 598 -1.29 29.60 9.42
CA ALA A 598 -0.90 29.85 10.81
C ALA A 598 -1.82 30.87 11.51
N SER A 599 -2.23 31.94 10.82
CA SER A 599 -3.21 32.91 11.36
C SER A 599 -4.58 32.29 11.66
N ARG A 600 -4.90 31.14 11.02
CA ARG A 600 -6.18 30.44 11.13
C ARG A 600 -6.16 29.27 12.10
N GLY A 601 -5.11 29.16 12.92
CA GLY A 601 -4.94 28.13 13.96
C GLY A 601 -4.25 26.84 13.50
N TYR A 602 -3.82 26.75 12.23
CA TYR A 602 -3.12 25.57 11.72
C TYR A 602 -1.63 25.56 12.08
N ILE A 603 -1.07 24.36 12.14
CA ILE A 603 0.37 24.13 11.98
C ILE A 603 0.65 24.00 10.47
N ALA A 604 1.17 25.06 9.87
CA ALA A 604 1.42 25.10 8.43
C ALA A 604 2.85 24.65 8.12
N VAL A 605 2.99 23.65 7.25
CA VAL A 605 4.26 22.96 6.97
C VAL A 605 4.57 23.06 5.47
N ALA A 606 5.78 23.47 5.08
CA ALA A 606 6.27 23.34 3.71
C ALA A 606 7.56 22.52 3.67
N ILE A 607 7.80 21.83 2.57
CA ILE A 607 9.03 21.06 2.33
C ILE A 607 9.68 21.44 1.01
N ASP A 608 11.00 21.32 0.94
CA ASP A 608 11.72 21.32 -0.34
C ASP A 608 11.57 19.95 -1.01
N SER A 609 11.00 19.95 -2.21
CA SER A 609 10.91 18.76 -3.06
C SER A 609 12.29 18.27 -3.47
N ARG A 610 12.39 17.03 -3.97
CA ARG A 610 13.67 16.50 -4.46
C ARG A 610 14.32 17.41 -5.50
N TYR A 611 15.63 17.62 -5.37
CA TYR A 611 16.47 18.49 -6.20
C TYR A 611 16.07 19.98 -6.24
N HIS A 612 15.34 20.49 -5.24
CA HIS A 612 14.90 21.89 -5.11
C HIS A 612 15.35 22.52 -3.77
N GLY A 613 15.36 23.86 -3.68
CA GLY A 613 15.69 24.59 -2.45
C GLY A 613 17.02 24.18 -1.83
N GLU A 614 17.05 23.84 -0.55
CA GLU A 614 18.27 23.35 0.14
C GLU A 614 18.77 21.98 -0.38
N ARG A 615 17.96 21.25 -1.15
CA ARG A 615 18.35 19.98 -1.82
C ARG A 615 18.97 20.19 -3.20
N ALA A 616 19.26 21.42 -3.59
CA ALA A 616 19.86 21.75 -4.87
C ALA A 616 21.24 22.41 -4.69
N GLN A 617 22.18 22.06 -5.57
CA GLN A 617 23.54 22.62 -5.57
C GLN A 617 23.70 23.78 -6.58
N THR A 618 22.79 23.87 -7.55
CA THR A 618 22.80 24.85 -8.65
C THR A 618 21.37 25.24 -9.07
N VAL A 619 21.26 26.37 -9.78
CA VAL A 619 20.02 26.79 -10.46
C VAL A 619 19.54 25.81 -11.53
N THR A 620 20.34 24.78 -11.87
CA THR A 620 20.00 23.77 -12.88
C THR A 620 19.74 22.37 -12.29
N THR A 621 19.96 22.14 -10.99
CA THR A 621 20.03 20.77 -10.42
C THR A 621 18.80 19.90 -10.74
N TYR A 622 17.58 20.42 -10.62
CA TYR A 622 16.37 19.64 -10.96
C TYR A 622 16.30 19.21 -12.44
N ARG A 623 16.71 20.10 -13.35
CA ARG A 623 16.80 19.81 -14.80
C ARG A 623 17.88 18.77 -15.09
N ASP A 624 19.05 18.93 -14.50
CA ASP A 624 20.21 18.08 -14.76
C ASP A 624 20.00 16.68 -14.16
N ALA A 625 19.33 16.60 -13.01
CA ALA A 625 18.95 15.34 -12.38
C ALA A 625 17.84 14.60 -13.16
N LEU A 626 16.90 15.30 -13.82
CA LEU A 626 15.96 14.69 -14.77
C LEU A 626 16.69 14.03 -15.96
N VAL A 627 17.71 14.70 -16.51
CA VAL A 627 18.54 14.17 -17.59
C VAL A 627 19.38 12.98 -17.11
N SER A 628 19.91 13.02 -15.88
CA SER A 628 20.59 11.89 -15.23
C SER A 628 19.66 10.69 -15.04
N ALA A 629 18.42 10.91 -14.61
CA ALA A 629 17.41 9.87 -14.41
C ALA A 629 17.07 9.13 -15.72
N TRP A 630 17.04 9.85 -16.85
CA TRP A 630 16.92 9.25 -18.17
C TRP A 630 18.16 8.40 -18.52
N LYS A 631 19.35 9.02 -18.55
CA LYS A 631 20.60 8.37 -18.98
C LYS A 631 20.96 7.18 -18.11
N ASN A 632 21.15 7.41 -16.81
CA ASN A 632 21.69 6.44 -15.88
C ASN A 632 20.60 5.50 -15.35
N GLY A 633 19.43 6.05 -15.01
CA GLY A 633 18.40 5.31 -14.25
C GLY A 633 18.75 5.09 -12.78
N ASP A 634 19.83 5.73 -12.30
CA ASP A 634 20.29 5.77 -10.91
C ASP A 634 19.25 6.36 -9.93
N THR A 635 18.28 7.10 -10.47
CA THR A 635 17.36 7.99 -9.75
C THR A 635 15.87 7.69 -9.99
N MET A 636 15.53 6.48 -10.45
CA MET A 636 14.15 6.02 -10.62
C MET A 636 13.56 5.48 -9.30
N PRO A 637 12.32 5.82 -8.88
CA PRO A 637 11.33 6.66 -9.57
C PRO A 637 11.43 8.15 -9.19
N PHE A 638 11.99 8.95 -10.08
CA PHE A 638 12.39 10.34 -9.85
C PHE A 638 11.25 11.25 -9.38
N LEU A 639 10.11 11.22 -10.09
CA LEU A 639 8.95 12.06 -9.76
C LEU A 639 8.19 11.58 -8.51
N PHE A 640 8.38 10.33 -8.10
CA PHE A 640 7.70 9.76 -6.93
C PHE A 640 8.55 9.82 -5.65
N ASP A 641 9.85 10.10 -5.71
CA ASP A 641 10.70 10.13 -4.50
C ASP A 641 10.28 11.20 -3.46
N THR A 642 9.63 12.29 -3.87
CA THR A 642 9.04 13.25 -2.91
C THR A 642 7.79 12.68 -2.21
N VAL A 643 7.15 11.63 -2.75
CA VAL A 643 6.09 10.88 -2.05
C VAL A 643 6.67 10.04 -0.90
N TRP A 644 7.88 9.49 -1.05
CA TRP A 644 8.58 8.82 0.05
C TRP A 644 8.90 9.81 1.19
N ASP A 645 9.35 11.02 0.86
CA ASP A 645 9.53 12.10 1.84
C ASP A 645 8.24 12.41 2.60
N LEU A 646 7.10 12.40 1.92
CA LEU A 646 5.80 12.70 2.53
C LEU A 646 5.31 11.58 3.44
N ILE A 647 5.54 10.31 3.10
CA ILE A 647 5.31 9.20 4.04
C ILE A 647 6.16 9.39 5.32
N LYS A 648 7.41 9.84 5.17
CA LYS A 648 8.30 10.12 6.32
C LYS A 648 7.98 11.42 7.07
N LEU A 649 7.40 12.41 6.41
CA LEU A 649 6.81 13.57 7.05
C LEU A 649 5.55 13.17 7.83
N GLY A 650 4.70 12.28 7.30
CA GLY A 650 3.56 11.70 8.00
C GLY A 650 3.97 10.94 9.26
N ASP A 651 5.07 10.18 9.21
CA ASP A 651 5.67 9.52 10.37
C ASP A 651 6.05 10.55 11.46
N TYR A 652 6.66 11.68 11.08
CA TYR A 652 7.01 12.76 12.02
C TYR A 652 5.80 13.52 12.57
N LEU A 653 4.90 14.00 11.71
CA LEU A 653 3.80 14.88 12.11
C LEU A 653 2.79 14.16 13.01
N THR A 654 2.59 12.85 12.83
CA THR A 654 1.73 12.04 13.73
C THR A 654 2.35 11.75 15.10
N GLN A 655 3.66 11.97 15.27
CA GLN A 655 4.38 11.85 16.55
C GLN A 655 4.48 13.18 17.31
N ARG A 656 4.08 14.32 16.72
CA ARG A 656 4.14 15.63 17.40
C ARG A 656 3.01 15.80 18.43
N ASP A 657 3.37 16.22 19.63
CA ASP A 657 2.39 16.47 20.70
C ASP A 657 1.44 17.63 20.40
N ASP A 658 1.84 18.62 19.60
CA ASP A 658 1.00 19.77 19.22
C ASP A 658 0.13 19.55 17.97
N ILE A 659 0.29 18.42 17.25
CA ILE A 659 -0.51 18.05 16.07
C ILE A 659 -1.58 17.02 16.43
N ASP A 660 -2.77 17.19 15.87
CA ASP A 660 -3.80 16.16 15.82
C ASP A 660 -3.54 15.19 14.64
N PRO A 661 -3.21 13.90 14.90
CA PRO A 661 -2.88 12.94 13.84
C PRO A 661 -4.07 12.58 12.95
N ALA A 662 -5.31 12.91 13.33
CA ALA A 662 -6.49 12.70 12.50
C ALA A 662 -6.80 13.91 11.57
N ARG A 663 -6.16 15.07 11.78
CA ARG A 663 -6.45 16.33 11.07
C ARG A 663 -5.23 16.90 10.37
N ILE A 664 -4.59 16.07 9.53
CA ILE A 664 -3.47 16.46 8.67
C ILE A 664 -3.97 16.61 7.22
N GLY A 665 -3.88 17.80 6.65
CA GLY A 665 -4.18 18.09 5.24
C GLY A 665 -2.93 18.17 4.35
N ILE A 666 -3.13 18.07 3.03
CA ILE A 666 -2.07 18.27 2.03
C ILE A 666 -2.56 19.02 0.78
N THR A 667 -1.73 19.94 0.29
CA THR A 667 -1.97 20.73 -0.92
C THR A 667 -0.66 21.08 -1.63
N GLY A 668 -0.75 21.48 -2.89
CA GLY A 668 0.39 22.02 -3.62
C GLY A 668 0.00 22.56 -4.98
N VAL A 669 0.94 23.25 -5.61
CA VAL A 669 0.71 23.97 -6.87
C VAL A 669 1.57 23.37 -8.00
N SER A 670 0.96 23.03 -9.13
CA SER A 670 1.64 22.41 -10.30
C SER A 670 2.32 21.09 -9.93
N LEU A 671 3.66 21.00 -9.95
CA LEU A 671 4.42 19.83 -9.47
C LEU A 671 4.03 19.44 -8.04
N GLY A 672 3.93 20.40 -7.12
CA GLY A 672 3.46 20.14 -5.77
C GLY A 672 2.01 19.66 -5.73
N GLY A 673 1.17 20.13 -6.65
CA GLY A 673 -0.22 19.66 -6.79
C GLY A 673 -0.25 18.19 -7.22
N MET A 674 0.60 17.81 -8.18
CA MET A 674 0.77 16.43 -8.64
C MET A 674 1.23 15.51 -7.50
N ILE A 675 2.28 15.89 -6.79
CA ILE A 675 2.82 15.11 -5.66
C ILE A 675 1.79 15.01 -4.52
N SER A 676 1.00 16.06 -4.25
CA SER A 676 0.03 16.07 -3.14
C SER A 676 -1.05 14.99 -3.27
N TRP A 677 -1.58 14.75 -4.47
CA TRP A 677 -2.58 13.70 -4.67
C TRP A 677 -1.94 12.31 -4.74
N PHE A 678 -0.74 12.15 -5.28
CA PHE A 678 0.02 10.89 -5.20
C PHE A 678 0.30 10.48 -3.75
N ALA A 679 0.72 11.41 -2.91
CA ALA A 679 0.96 11.15 -1.49
C ALA A 679 -0.31 10.77 -0.75
N ALA A 680 -1.43 11.46 -1.01
CA ALA A 680 -2.71 11.05 -0.46
C ALA A 680 -3.18 9.67 -0.95
N ALA A 681 -2.92 9.30 -2.21
CA ALA A 681 -3.30 8.01 -2.77
C ALA A 681 -2.56 6.80 -2.13
N VAL A 682 -1.40 7.02 -1.48
CA VAL A 682 -0.61 5.95 -0.85
C VAL A 682 -0.48 6.07 0.67
N ASP A 683 -0.80 7.24 1.25
CA ASP A 683 -0.80 7.48 2.69
C ASP A 683 -2.14 8.06 3.15
N ILE A 684 -2.86 7.27 3.96
CA ILE A 684 -4.19 7.61 4.46
C ILE A 684 -4.19 8.70 5.53
N ARG A 685 -3.03 9.04 6.12
CA ARG A 685 -2.90 10.08 7.16
C ARG A 685 -3.20 11.48 6.62
N TYR A 686 -3.03 11.68 5.31
CA TYR A 686 -3.49 12.88 4.62
C TYR A 686 -5.02 12.84 4.48
N SER A 687 -5.68 13.34 5.51
CA SER A 687 -7.13 13.35 5.74
C SER A 687 -7.92 14.28 4.80
N VAL A 688 -7.30 15.36 4.31
CA VAL A 688 -7.92 16.35 3.40
C VAL A 688 -6.91 16.74 2.33
N VAL A 689 -7.34 16.80 1.07
CA VAL A 689 -6.45 16.82 -0.10
C VAL A 689 -6.88 17.89 -1.10
N VAL A 690 -5.98 18.80 -1.49
CA VAL A 690 -6.30 19.90 -2.41
C VAL A 690 -5.20 20.12 -3.46
N PRO A 691 -5.14 19.34 -4.55
CA PRO A 691 -4.19 19.56 -5.65
C PRO A 691 -4.61 20.76 -6.52
N ILE A 692 -3.71 21.74 -6.67
CA ILE A 692 -3.93 22.96 -7.48
C ILE A 692 -3.10 22.86 -8.77
N ILE A 693 -3.77 22.94 -9.93
CA ILE A 693 -3.21 22.85 -11.30
C ILE A 693 -2.23 21.67 -11.50
N GLY A 694 -2.42 20.56 -10.79
CA GLY A 694 -1.48 19.43 -10.75
C GLY A 694 -2.06 18.04 -11.06
N ALA A 695 -3.36 17.92 -11.33
CA ALA A 695 -4.00 16.68 -11.75
C ALA A 695 -4.02 16.59 -13.29
N GLN A 696 -3.67 15.43 -13.86
CA GLN A 696 -3.66 15.18 -15.30
C GLN A 696 -3.79 13.67 -15.60
N GLY A 697 -4.56 13.29 -16.62
CA GLY A 697 -4.48 11.97 -17.25
C GLY A 697 -3.28 11.91 -18.21
N PHE A 698 -2.20 11.22 -17.81
CA PHE A 698 -0.96 11.13 -18.58
C PHE A 698 -1.12 10.26 -19.82
N ARG A 699 -1.71 9.07 -19.68
CA ARG A 699 -2.03 8.15 -20.80
C ARG A 699 -2.95 8.85 -21.81
N TRP A 700 -3.98 9.53 -21.33
CA TRP A 700 -4.86 10.31 -22.20
C TRP A 700 -4.11 11.40 -22.98
N ALA A 701 -3.22 12.17 -22.33
CA ALA A 701 -2.47 13.24 -22.98
C ALA A 701 -1.47 12.71 -24.01
N ILE A 702 -0.94 11.50 -23.77
CA ILE A 702 -0.09 10.73 -24.69
C ILE A 702 -0.89 10.22 -25.89
N ASP A 703 -2.08 9.66 -25.69
CA ASP A 703 -2.90 9.06 -26.74
C ASP A 703 -3.66 10.09 -27.61
N ASN A 704 -3.83 11.34 -27.14
CA ASN A 704 -4.59 12.40 -27.82
C ASN A 704 -3.70 13.56 -28.34
N ASP A 705 -2.38 13.37 -28.34
CA ASP A 705 -1.39 14.41 -28.68
C ASP A 705 -1.64 15.75 -27.96
N LYS A 706 -1.73 15.68 -26.63
CA LYS A 706 -1.80 16.84 -25.70
C LYS A 706 -0.66 16.87 -24.69
N TRP A 707 0.39 16.09 -24.91
CA TRP A 707 1.56 15.99 -24.05
C TRP A 707 2.54 17.17 -24.17
N GLN A 708 2.42 18.02 -25.20
CA GLN A 708 3.46 18.97 -25.62
C GLN A 708 3.77 20.06 -24.58
N ALA A 709 2.78 20.54 -23.83
CA ALA A 709 3.02 21.54 -22.80
C ALA A 709 3.65 20.94 -21.53
N ARG A 710 3.29 19.68 -21.18
CA ARG A 710 3.96 18.93 -20.09
C ARG A 710 5.41 18.65 -20.47
N VAL A 711 5.67 18.18 -21.69
CA VAL A 711 7.03 18.04 -22.24
C VAL A 711 7.76 19.37 -22.21
N GLY A 712 7.14 20.45 -22.68
CA GLY A 712 7.71 21.80 -22.68
C GLY A 712 8.15 22.29 -21.29
N SER A 713 7.42 21.90 -20.22
CA SER A 713 7.75 22.29 -18.84
C SER A 713 9.09 21.74 -18.33
N ILE A 714 9.57 20.63 -18.90
CA ILE A 714 10.85 19.98 -18.55
C ILE A 714 11.62 19.52 -19.81
N LYS A 715 11.53 20.29 -20.90
CA LYS A 715 11.94 19.89 -22.26
C LYS A 715 13.31 19.18 -22.39
N PRO A 716 14.38 19.57 -21.67
CA PRO A 716 15.72 18.99 -21.86
C PRO A 716 15.81 17.46 -21.76
N VAL A 717 15.05 16.80 -20.86
CA VAL A 717 15.08 15.33 -20.77
C VAL A 717 14.46 14.65 -22.00
N PHE A 718 13.47 15.27 -22.63
CA PHE A 718 12.87 14.77 -23.86
C PHE A 718 13.71 15.04 -25.11
N GLU A 719 14.49 16.13 -25.13
CA GLU A 719 15.47 16.37 -26.21
C GLU A 719 16.65 15.39 -26.13
N GLU A 720 17.16 15.13 -24.93
CA GLU A 720 18.19 14.11 -24.71
C GLU A 720 17.69 12.72 -25.11
N ALA A 721 16.50 12.33 -24.64
CA ALA A 721 15.90 11.04 -25.01
C ALA A 721 15.59 10.93 -26.51
N ARG A 722 15.23 12.03 -27.18
CA ARG A 722 15.10 12.07 -28.63
C ARG A 722 16.43 11.72 -29.31
N GLU A 723 17.55 12.27 -28.83
CA GLU A 723 18.88 12.03 -29.41
C GLU A 723 19.40 10.62 -29.12
N ASP A 724 19.29 10.13 -27.88
CA ASP A 724 19.64 8.75 -27.51
C ASP A 724 18.81 7.70 -28.27
N LEU A 725 17.55 8.02 -28.62
CA LEU A 725 16.67 7.16 -29.43
C LEU A 725 16.82 7.35 -30.95
N GLY A 726 17.73 8.23 -31.42
CA GLY A 726 17.97 8.48 -32.85
C GLY A 726 16.81 9.13 -33.59
N LYS A 727 15.95 9.88 -32.89
CA LYS A 727 14.70 10.45 -33.41
C LYS A 727 14.89 11.87 -33.96
N TYR A 728 14.19 12.20 -35.05
CA TYR A 728 14.21 13.54 -35.67
C TYR A 728 13.38 14.59 -34.92
N ALA A 729 12.38 14.17 -34.14
CA ALA A 729 11.52 15.01 -33.33
C ALA A 729 11.14 14.28 -32.04
N ILE A 730 10.71 15.02 -31.01
CA ILE A 730 10.05 14.41 -29.86
C ILE A 730 8.68 13.93 -30.37
N ASP A 731 8.45 12.62 -30.32
CA ASP A 731 7.20 11.98 -30.71
C ASP A 731 6.60 11.19 -29.54
N LYS A 732 5.45 10.55 -29.76
CA LYS A 732 4.75 9.77 -28.73
C LYS A 732 5.66 8.72 -28.07
N GLU A 733 6.51 8.05 -28.85
CA GLU A 733 7.41 6.98 -28.37
C GLU A 733 8.54 7.55 -27.48
N VAL A 734 9.11 8.71 -27.84
CA VAL A 734 10.05 9.43 -26.97
C VAL A 734 9.37 9.81 -25.66
N VAL A 735 8.11 10.26 -25.71
CA VAL A 735 7.37 10.68 -24.52
C VAL A 735 7.05 9.50 -23.60
N GLU A 736 6.54 8.39 -24.15
CA GLU A 736 6.27 7.16 -23.41
C GLU A 736 7.54 6.64 -22.75
N LYS A 737 8.64 6.46 -23.51
CA LYS A 737 9.91 5.96 -22.97
C LYS A 737 10.50 6.83 -21.87
N VAL A 738 10.40 8.15 -21.95
CA VAL A 738 10.87 9.04 -20.88
C VAL A 738 10.07 8.82 -19.60
N TRP A 739 8.74 8.71 -19.66
CA TRP A 739 7.95 8.44 -18.46
C TRP A 739 8.20 7.04 -17.90
N ASP A 740 8.22 6.01 -18.75
CA ASP A 740 8.53 4.62 -18.35
C ASP A 740 9.90 4.50 -17.68
N ARG A 741 10.83 5.43 -17.98
CA ARG A 741 12.13 5.57 -17.33
C ARG A 741 12.05 6.38 -16.03
N ILE A 742 11.69 7.65 -16.07
CA ILE A 742 11.84 8.56 -14.91
C ILE A 742 10.71 8.45 -13.88
N ALA A 743 9.55 7.90 -14.27
CA ALA A 743 8.40 7.67 -13.40
C ALA A 743 7.61 6.42 -13.85
N PRO A 744 8.19 5.20 -13.71
CA PRO A 744 7.57 3.97 -14.19
C PRO A 744 6.15 3.83 -13.64
N GLY A 745 5.17 3.56 -14.51
CA GLY A 745 3.75 3.45 -14.15
C GLY A 745 2.93 4.76 -14.23
N LEU A 746 3.57 5.93 -14.39
CA LEU A 746 2.90 7.26 -14.43
C LEU A 746 1.83 7.38 -15.53
N ALA A 747 2.04 6.71 -16.66
CA ALA A 747 1.11 6.67 -17.80
C ALA A 747 0.44 5.29 -17.96
N SER A 748 0.34 4.52 -16.88
CA SER A 748 -0.36 3.23 -16.82
C SER A 748 -1.04 3.06 -15.47
N GLU A 749 -0.59 2.16 -14.60
CA GLU A 749 -1.25 1.82 -13.34
C GLU A 749 -1.37 3.00 -12.36
N PHE A 750 -0.37 3.89 -12.30
CA PHE A 750 -0.37 5.03 -11.37
C PHE A 750 -1.04 6.29 -11.93
N ASP A 751 -1.49 6.29 -13.19
CA ASP A 751 -2.14 7.45 -13.80
C ASP A 751 -3.43 7.83 -13.04
N SER A 752 -3.78 9.11 -13.07
CA SER A 752 -4.88 9.68 -12.29
C SER A 752 -6.24 8.97 -12.43
N PRO A 753 -6.62 8.31 -13.57
CA PRO A 753 -7.85 7.52 -13.62
C PRO A 753 -7.94 6.39 -12.59
N TYR A 754 -6.82 5.92 -12.06
CA TYR A 754 -6.76 4.83 -11.08
C TYR A 754 -6.51 5.35 -9.67
N THR A 755 -5.60 6.32 -9.53
CA THR A 755 -5.07 6.82 -8.26
C THR A 755 -5.85 7.98 -7.63
N ILE A 756 -6.62 8.77 -8.40
CA ILE A 756 -7.48 9.82 -7.80
C ILE A 756 -8.72 9.23 -7.08
N PRO A 757 -9.41 8.19 -7.61
CA PRO A 757 -10.54 7.56 -6.91
C PRO A 757 -10.20 7.04 -5.50
N VAL A 758 -9.02 6.45 -5.30
CA VAL A 758 -8.59 5.81 -4.03
C VAL A 758 -8.44 6.78 -2.85
N ILE A 759 -8.56 8.08 -3.11
CA ILE A 759 -8.56 9.09 -2.05
C ILE A 759 -9.89 9.03 -1.27
N ALA A 760 -10.99 8.56 -1.89
CA ALA A 760 -12.28 8.35 -1.22
C ALA A 760 -12.13 7.48 0.05
N PRO A 761 -12.88 7.77 1.14
CA PRO A 761 -13.87 8.84 1.31
C PRO A 761 -13.31 10.23 1.72
N ARG A 762 -11.98 10.39 1.78
CA ARG A 762 -11.31 11.57 2.37
C ARG A 762 -11.56 12.85 1.54
N PRO A 763 -11.92 14.00 2.14
CA PRO A 763 -12.24 15.21 1.41
C PRO A 763 -11.20 15.68 0.37
N LEU A 764 -11.57 15.64 -0.91
CA LEU A 764 -10.73 15.99 -2.06
C LEU A 764 -11.35 17.14 -2.89
N LEU A 765 -10.58 18.22 -3.04
CA LEU A 765 -10.92 19.34 -3.93
C LEU A 765 -9.85 19.51 -5.02
N ILE A 766 -10.17 19.16 -6.27
CA ILE A 766 -9.29 19.38 -7.41
C ILE A 766 -9.56 20.76 -8.01
N LEU A 767 -8.52 21.59 -8.12
CA LEU A 767 -8.59 22.96 -8.66
C LEU A 767 -7.74 23.06 -9.92
N ASN A 768 -8.31 23.57 -11.02
CA ASN A 768 -7.62 23.62 -12.31
C ASN A 768 -8.02 24.82 -13.19
N GLY A 769 -7.16 25.20 -14.13
CA GLY A 769 -7.52 26.14 -15.20
C GLY A 769 -8.26 25.43 -16.32
N ALA A 770 -9.36 26.00 -16.84
CA ALA A 770 -10.11 25.38 -17.93
C ALA A 770 -9.34 25.36 -19.28
N GLU A 771 -8.38 26.27 -19.44
CA GLU A 771 -7.51 26.39 -20.60
C GLU A 771 -6.06 26.01 -20.28
N ASP A 772 -5.84 25.24 -19.20
CA ASP A 772 -4.53 24.74 -18.80
C ASP A 772 -4.02 23.69 -19.82
N PRO A 773 -2.95 23.98 -20.59
CA PRO A 773 -2.43 23.04 -21.57
C PRO A 773 -1.56 21.94 -20.93
N MET A 774 -1.08 22.13 -19.70
CA MET A 774 -0.34 21.12 -18.94
C MET A 774 -1.28 20.17 -18.21
N CYS A 775 -2.48 20.62 -17.84
CA CYS A 775 -3.52 19.83 -17.17
C CYS A 775 -4.87 19.90 -17.93
N PRO A 776 -4.98 19.35 -19.17
CA PRO A 776 -6.16 19.58 -20.01
C PRO A 776 -7.42 18.93 -19.45
N LEU A 777 -8.55 19.65 -19.47
CA LEU A 777 -9.83 19.17 -18.89
C LEU A 777 -10.31 17.83 -19.45
N ALA A 778 -10.19 17.59 -20.75
CA ALA A 778 -10.61 16.33 -21.36
C ALA A 778 -9.75 15.11 -20.92
N GLY A 779 -8.54 15.37 -20.40
CA GLY A 779 -7.73 14.36 -19.70
C GLY A 779 -8.12 14.16 -18.24
N LEU A 780 -9.03 14.97 -17.71
CA LEU A 780 -9.61 14.86 -16.37
C LEU A 780 -11.03 14.30 -16.36
N ASP A 781 -11.74 14.22 -17.49
CA ASP A 781 -13.10 13.65 -17.56
C ASP A 781 -13.17 12.25 -16.93
N THR A 782 -12.24 11.35 -17.29
CA THR A 782 -12.18 9.98 -16.74
C THR A 782 -11.88 9.94 -15.23
N PRO A 783 -10.79 10.54 -14.69
CA PRO A 783 -10.52 10.50 -13.26
C PRO A 783 -11.59 11.25 -12.43
N VAL A 784 -12.12 12.38 -12.91
CA VAL A 784 -13.20 13.10 -12.23
C VAL A 784 -14.50 12.27 -12.24
N SER A 785 -14.85 11.62 -13.35
CA SER A 785 -16.02 10.73 -13.41
C SER A 785 -15.87 9.53 -12.46
N ARG A 786 -14.69 8.90 -12.42
CA ARG A 786 -14.39 7.79 -11.50
C ARG A 786 -14.37 8.23 -10.03
N ALA A 787 -13.85 9.42 -9.72
CA ALA A 787 -13.92 9.98 -8.37
C ALA A 787 -15.38 10.29 -7.97
N VAL A 788 -16.15 10.99 -8.82
CA VAL A 788 -17.59 11.23 -8.59
C VAL A 788 -18.36 9.93 -8.37
N LYS A 789 -17.97 8.83 -9.02
CA LYS A 789 -18.51 7.49 -8.76
C LYS A 789 -18.07 6.97 -7.37
N ALA A 790 -16.78 6.91 -7.09
CA ALA A 790 -16.23 6.38 -5.83
C ALA A 790 -16.77 7.09 -4.58
N TYR A 791 -16.87 8.43 -4.59
CA TYR A 791 -17.39 9.19 -3.45
C TYR A 791 -18.91 9.06 -3.28
N ARG A 792 -19.67 8.81 -4.36
CA ARG A 792 -21.09 8.43 -4.26
C ARG A 792 -21.27 7.03 -3.70
N GLU A 793 -20.40 6.09 -4.09
CA GLU A 793 -20.41 4.71 -3.59
C GLU A 793 -19.99 4.63 -2.12
N ALA A 794 -19.03 5.45 -1.70
CA ALA A 794 -18.66 5.66 -0.30
C ALA A 794 -19.65 6.53 0.51
N GLY A 795 -20.81 6.87 -0.05
CA GLY A 795 -21.89 7.59 0.64
C GLY A 795 -21.61 9.06 0.98
N LEU A 796 -20.48 9.63 0.55
CA LEU A 796 -19.99 10.97 0.89
C LEU A 796 -19.69 11.81 -0.38
N PRO A 797 -20.67 12.02 -1.28
CA PRO A 797 -20.46 12.75 -2.53
C PRO A 797 -20.03 14.21 -2.33
N GLU A 798 -20.36 14.82 -1.20
CA GLU A 798 -19.97 16.17 -0.79
C GLU A 798 -18.52 16.29 -0.31
N ASN A 799 -17.81 15.16 -0.16
CA ASN A 799 -16.37 15.09 0.08
C ASN A 799 -15.55 15.11 -1.23
N PHE A 800 -16.17 15.13 -2.41
CA PHE A 800 -15.47 15.37 -3.67
C PHE A 800 -15.95 16.62 -4.37
N LYS A 801 -15.00 17.43 -4.87
CA LYS A 801 -15.31 18.57 -5.73
C LYS A 801 -14.21 18.79 -6.77
N PHE A 802 -14.62 19.13 -7.98
CA PHE A 802 -13.76 19.61 -9.06
C PHE A 802 -14.18 21.02 -9.45
N ILE A 803 -13.21 21.93 -9.62
CA ILE A 803 -13.43 23.29 -10.13
C ILE A 803 -12.44 23.56 -11.25
N ALA A 804 -12.96 23.88 -12.43
CA ALA A 804 -12.22 24.36 -13.58
C ALA A 804 -12.59 25.82 -13.85
N GLU A 805 -11.61 26.74 -13.82
CA GLU A 805 -11.87 28.17 -14.00
C GLU A 805 -11.80 28.60 -15.49
N PRO A 806 -12.88 29.14 -16.09
CA PRO A 806 -12.87 29.65 -17.47
C PRO A 806 -11.88 30.80 -17.67
N GLY A 807 -11.22 30.87 -18.83
CA GLY A 807 -10.21 31.91 -19.10
C GLY A 807 -8.88 31.72 -18.35
N VAL A 808 -8.74 30.66 -17.55
CA VAL A 808 -7.53 30.39 -16.75
C VAL A 808 -6.73 29.25 -17.35
N ARG A 809 -5.45 29.52 -17.63
CA ARG A 809 -4.45 28.57 -18.14
C ARG A 809 -3.66 27.96 -16.96
N HIS A 810 -2.41 27.54 -17.16
CA HIS A 810 -1.57 27.02 -16.08
C HIS A 810 -1.12 28.12 -15.09
N ARG A 811 -2.05 28.57 -14.23
CA ARG A 811 -1.85 29.65 -13.25
C ARG A 811 -2.81 29.49 -12.07
N MET A 812 -2.28 29.57 -10.85
CA MET A 812 -3.08 29.66 -9.62
C MET A 812 -3.72 31.04 -9.48
N THR A 813 -4.97 31.10 -9.02
CA THR A 813 -5.75 32.33 -8.87
C THR A 813 -6.18 32.57 -7.42
N PRO A 814 -6.55 33.82 -7.04
CA PRO A 814 -7.16 34.13 -5.75
C PRO A 814 -8.39 33.28 -5.43
N SER A 815 -9.22 32.95 -6.43
CA SER A 815 -10.42 32.14 -6.29
C SER A 815 -10.10 30.66 -6.02
N MET A 816 -9.10 30.07 -6.69
CA MET A 816 -8.58 28.75 -6.31
C MET A 816 -8.05 28.75 -4.88
N VAL A 817 -7.27 29.77 -4.51
CA VAL A 817 -6.69 29.89 -3.16
C VAL A 817 -7.78 29.99 -2.10
N LYS A 818 -8.81 30.82 -2.32
CA LYS A 818 -9.97 30.89 -1.41
C LYS A 818 -10.72 29.56 -1.35
N ALA A 819 -10.94 28.89 -2.48
CA ALA A 819 -11.63 27.60 -2.50
C ALA A 819 -10.87 26.51 -1.72
N ALA A 820 -9.54 26.46 -1.83
CA ALA A 820 -8.69 25.57 -1.04
C ALA A 820 -8.80 25.88 0.47
N SER A 821 -8.74 27.17 0.81
CA SER A 821 -8.94 27.69 2.17
C SER A 821 -10.27 27.31 2.78
N ASP A 822 -11.38 27.56 2.07
CA ASP A 822 -12.73 27.24 2.53
C ASP A 822 -12.92 25.72 2.73
N TRP A 823 -12.21 24.90 1.93
CA TRP A 823 -12.25 23.44 2.01
C TRP A 823 -11.49 22.88 3.21
N PHE A 824 -10.29 23.39 3.49
CA PHE A 824 -9.56 23.01 4.70
C PHE A 824 -10.28 23.44 5.98
N ASP A 825 -10.85 24.65 6.01
CA ASP A 825 -11.66 25.12 7.15
C ASP A 825 -12.90 24.25 7.36
N ARG A 826 -13.56 23.79 6.28
CA ARG A 826 -14.74 22.90 6.35
C ARG A 826 -14.45 21.52 6.96
N PHE A 827 -13.23 21.00 6.83
CA PHE A 827 -12.91 19.59 7.09
C PHE A 827 -11.80 19.34 8.11
N LEU A 828 -11.10 20.38 8.60
CA LEU A 828 -10.03 20.25 9.60
C LEU A 828 -10.22 21.11 10.87
N LYS A 829 -11.21 22.01 10.91
CA LYS A 829 -11.54 22.80 12.11
C LYS A 829 -12.62 22.12 12.94
#